data_AF-A0A7W5VHB0-F1
#
_entry.id   AF-A0A7W5VHB0-F1
#
_cell.length_a   1.000
_cell.length_b   1.000
_cell.length_c   1.000
_cell.angle_alpha   90.00
_cell.angle_beta   90.00
_cell.angle_gamma   90.00
#
_symmetry.space_group_name_H-M   'P 1'
#
loop_
_entity.id
_entity.type
_entity.pdbx_description
1 polymer ?
#
loop_
_entity_poly.entity_id
_entity_poly.type
_entity_poly.pdbx_seq_one_letter_code
_entity_poly.pdbx_strand_id
1 'polypeptide(L)'
;MRIRQRLALVGALVALSGGLAAPAYAAPARTFFVDCQASDGGSGRSASAPLNSLAAVNAIELRAKDKVRFRAGTVCAGRLEPIGSGSAEHPITFTSYGEGPKPIIQGDGGEWAVHLVDNSHLTIEKLHITNPAPATAKRTGIQYNSTTREPKAGLVLRDLEISDVAGWGNKTGANSAWFAYSAGISIQALPEGKVGYLDGITITGNYIHDTGGGGIKISRKGTDYHKNVYIARNTIREVGGDGIVVHASDKPLIEHNLFDEGGAGKYPYVDGNFAGMWPINSVDPVFQYNEVTRQRPTIYDSTAWDCDGGIKGTCVYQYNYSHDNAGGFYLGCQSCTEFPNHKATAILRFNIAQDDCRIAGNAAGDNTSPLWIHNNTFFCSSQKVDWAVPTGRSTIANNIIYAPSGTLPQAAGITYDSNLYYGGVSAPASDAKAITADPGLAAPGTATGHGDVEGYKLLAGSPALGSGSLVEGVGERDYFGNPVSGSVSRGAYNGPAVPPVVHDSIEKAYNNVGVSSDLNPNTGGFSTSGRSYSGQGLEKAGLVPGRTVNVLGADFVWHPRAYGWTDNVKAAGQTIRLEGQGAKLVFLGAGGFKVRSGDFTVTYTDGTKQTSTVLFGDQWDATAPAGGVVVARATYHNRTQTSYRNPATGQTTESGVSVFGYAVPLDPAKTVATVTFPQGSPLADAGFHVFDMKIAS
;
A
#
# COMPACT_ATOMS: atom_id res chain seq x y z
N MET A 1 65.67 76.92 30.55
CA MET A 1 64.36 77.61 30.64
C MET A 1 63.34 76.61 31.16
N ARG A 2 62.71 76.88 32.30
CA ARG A 2 61.74 75.98 32.97
C ARG A 2 60.51 75.77 32.11
N ILE A 3 59.92 74.57 32.10
CA ILE A 3 58.49 74.32 32.40
C ILE A 3 58.26 72.81 32.64
N ARG A 4 57.42 72.56 33.65
CA ARG A 4 57.00 71.29 34.26
C ARG A 4 56.11 70.46 33.32
N GLN A 5 56.09 69.13 33.49
CA GLN A 5 54.86 68.39 33.78
C GLN A 5 55.16 66.96 34.30
N ARG A 6 54.26 66.47 35.16
CA ARG A 6 54.41 65.38 36.13
C ARG A 6 53.80 64.07 35.64
N LEU A 7 54.37 62.94 36.10
CA LEU A 7 53.81 61.58 36.09
C LEU A 7 52.44 61.49 36.79
N ALA A 8 51.56 60.64 36.26
CA ALA A 8 50.72 59.71 37.05
C ALA A 8 50.17 58.60 36.12
N LEU A 9 50.65 57.36 36.32
CA LEU A 9 50.12 56.14 35.73
C LEU A 9 49.09 55.56 36.71
N VAL A 10 47.83 55.40 36.31
CA VAL A 10 46.79 54.72 37.11
C VAL A 10 46.69 53.28 36.61
N GLY A 11 47.10 52.32 37.43
CA GLY A 11 46.84 50.89 37.21
C GLY A 11 45.45 50.53 37.74
N ALA A 12 44.58 50.00 36.88
CA ALA A 12 43.29 49.43 37.28
C ALA A 12 43.47 47.95 37.62
N LEU A 13 43.21 47.57 38.88
CA LEU A 13 43.00 46.17 39.27
C LEU A 13 41.65 45.70 38.72
N VAL A 14 41.66 44.72 37.82
CA VAL A 14 40.47 43.93 37.47
C VAL A 14 40.39 42.76 38.44
N ALA A 15 39.43 42.78 39.36
CA ALA A 15 39.10 41.64 40.19
C ALA A 15 38.32 40.62 39.35
N LEU A 16 38.93 39.48 39.01
CA LEU A 16 38.20 38.31 38.52
C LEU A 16 37.44 37.67 39.69
N SER A 17 36.15 37.98 39.81
CA SER A 17 35.22 37.16 40.59
C SER A 17 34.84 35.92 39.76
N GLY A 18 35.62 34.84 39.94
CA GLY A 18 35.27 33.51 39.46
C GLY A 18 34.06 32.98 40.23
N GLY A 19 32.85 33.29 39.74
CA GLY A 19 31.63 32.63 40.20
C GLY A 19 31.59 31.21 39.64
N LEU A 20 31.85 30.21 40.49
CA LEU A 20 31.49 28.82 40.22
C LEU A 20 29.97 28.76 40.07
N ALA A 21 29.48 28.69 38.82
CA ALA A 21 28.08 28.43 38.55
C ALA A 21 27.72 27.06 39.15
N ALA A 22 26.87 27.05 40.17
CA ALA A 22 26.28 25.81 40.67
C ALA A 22 25.61 25.08 39.50
N PRO A 23 25.72 23.74 39.40
CA PRO A 23 25.05 23.00 38.34
C PRO A 23 23.56 23.31 38.41
N ALA A 24 23.00 23.80 37.30
CA ALA A 24 21.56 24.01 37.19
C ALA A 24 20.89 22.64 37.38
N TYR A 25 20.28 22.42 38.56
CA TYR A 25 19.48 21.22 38.81
C TYR A 25 18.39 21.15 37.75
N ALA A 26 18.45 20.14 36.88
CA ALA A 26 17.42 19.93 35.86
C ALA A 26 16.07 19.81 36.56
N ALA A 27 15.11 20.66 36.17
CA ALA A 27 13.79 20.66 36.78
C ALA A 27 13.15 19.26 36.70
N PRO A 28 12.43 18.81 37.75
CA PRO A 28 11.85 17.48 37.77
C PRO A 28 10.77 17.33 36.69
N ALA A 29 10.66 16.12 36.16
CA ALA A 29 9.63 15.73 35.20
C ALA A 29 8.25 15.92 35.81
N ARG A 30 7.33 16.55 35.07
CA ARG A 30 5.94 16.68 35.48
C ARG A 30 5.08 15.69 34.72
N THR A 31 4.33 14.85 35.44
CA THR A 31 3.30 14.01 34.83
C THR A 31 1.93 14.62 35.10
N PHE A 32 1.11 14.71 34.06
CA PHE A 32 -0.27 15.13 34.10
C PHE A 32 -1.16 13.96 33.69
N PHE A 33 -2.19 13.67 34.49
CA PHE A 33 -3.20 12.64 34.21
C PHE A 33 -4.49 13.34 33.78
N VAL A 34 -5.11 12.81 32.73
CA VAL A 34 -6.32 13.36 32.13
C VAL A 34 -7.39 12.27 32.05
N ASP A 35 -8.59 12.58 32.49
CA ASP A 35 -9.78 11.75 32.38
C ASP A 35 -10.98 12.67 32.10
N CYS A 36 -11.36 12.81 30.83
CA CYS A 36 -12.43 13.72 30.43
C CYS A 36 -13.83 13.24 30.84
N GLN A 37 -13.93 12.04 31.42
CA GLN A 37 -15.15 11.50 32.00
C GLN A 37 -15.21 11.70 33.53
N ALA A 38 -14.16 12.21 34.16
CA ALA A 38 -14.20 12.57 35.57
C ALA A 38 -15.19 13.72 35.81
N SER A 39 -16.01 13.61 36.85
CA SER A 39 -17.02 14.64 37.19
C SER A 39 -16.39 16.00 37.46
N ASP A 40 -15.25 16.02 38.14
CA ASP A 40 -14.59 17.22 38.62
C ASP A 40 -13.13 17.28 38.15
N GLY A 41 -12.66 18.49 37.83
CA GLY A 41 -11.27 18.74 37.47
C GLY A 41 -10.37 18.83 38.70
N GLY A 42 -9.35 17.97 38.77
CA GLY A 42 -8.31 18.00 39.79
C GLY A 42 -7.03 18.72 39.35
N SER A 43 -5.98 18.59 40.15
CA SER A 43 -4.66 19.17 39.83
C SER A 43 -3.97 18.57 38.61
N GLY A 44 -4.45 17.42 38.13
CA GLY A 44 -3.79 16.61 37.11
C GLY A 44 -2.55 15.87 37.58
N ARG A 45 -2.10 16.04 38.83
CA ARG A 45 -0.82 15.48 39.30
C ARG A 45 -0.87 14.00 39.70
N SER A 46 -2.06 13.41 39.76
CA SER A 46 -2.27 12.00 40.05
C SER A 46 -3.51 11.48 39.32
N ALA A 47 -3.58 10.16 39.11
CA ALA A 47 -4.73 9.51 38.47
C ALA A 47 -6.04 9.66 39.29
N SER A 48 -5.95 9.86 40.61
CA SER A 48 -7.12 10.09 41.48
C SER A 48 -7.61 11.54 41.50
N ALA A 49 -6.86 12.47 40.92
CA ALA A 49 -7.24 13.87 40.76
C ALA A 49 -6.83 14.37 39.35
N PRO A 50 -7.39 13.78 38.28
CA PRO A 50 -7.00 14.07 36.91
C PRO A 50 -7.52 15.44 36.44
N LEU A 51 -6.93 15.99 35.39
CA LEU A 51 -7.58 17.03 34.59
C LEU A 51 -8.79 16.39 33.89
N ASN A 52 -9.89 17.12 33.75
CA ASN A 52 -11.12 16.57 33.18
C ASN A 52 -11.50 17.15 31.81
N SER A 53 -10.60 17.90 31.15
CA SER A 53 -10.87 18.46 29.83
C SER A 53 -9.61 18.76 29.03
N LEU A 54 -9.73 18.83 27.71
CA LEU A 54 -8.66 19.29 26.82
C LEU A 54 -8.32 20.77 27.05
N ALA A 55 -9.30 21.60 27.41
CA ALA A 55 -9.07 23.00 27.74
C ALA A 55 -8.09 23.15 28.92
N ALA A 56 -8.23 22.30 29.95
CA ALA A 56 -7.31 22.27 31.08
C ALA A 56 -5.90 21.80 30.69
N VAL A 57 -5.78 20.91 29.70
CA VAL A 57 -4.48 20.49 29.14
C VAL A 57 -3.84 21.64 28.35
N ASN A 58 -4.61 22.30 27.47
CA ASN A 58 -4.12 23.38 26.60
C ASN A 58 -3.66 24.61 27.41
N ALA A 59 -4.16 24.80 28.63
CA ALA A 59 -3.75 25.89 29.52
C ALA A 59 -2.35 25.68 30.15
N ILE A 60 -1.72 24.52 29.94
CA ILE A 60 -0.42 24.19 30.54
C ILE A 60 0.69 24.47 29.53
N GLU A 61 1.61 25.36 29.88
CA GLU A 61 2.89 25.48 29.19
C GLU A 61 3.78 24.28 29.55
N LEU A 62 3.90 23.35 28.60
CA LEU A 62 4.70 22.14 28.75
C LEU A 62 6.17 22.42 28.50
N ARG A 63 7.04 21.68 29.19
CA ARG A 63 8.49 21.79 29.07
C ARG A 63 9.13 20.42 28.89
N ALA A 64 10.41 20.42 28.56
CA ALA A 64 11.22 19.20 28.49
C ALA A 64 10.97 18.26 29.69
N LYS A 65 10.86 16.95 29.39
CA LYS A 65 10.50 15.85 30.31
C LYS A 65 9.03 15.75 30.73
N ASP A 66 8.16 16.70 30.37
CA ASP A 66 6.76 16.60 30.77
C ASP A 66 6.02 15.47 30.03
N LYS A 67 5.06 14.86 30.73
CA LYS A 67 4.19 13.82 30.20
C LYS A 67 2.73 14.14 30.46
N VAL A 68 1.88 13.99 29.45
CA VAL A 68 0.42 14.06 29.57
C VAL A 68 -0.14 12.66 29.26
N ARG A 69 -0.87 12.09 30.21
CA ARG A 69 -1.38 10.71 30.14
C ARG A 69 -2.91 10.73 30.17
N PHE A 70 -3.55 10.29 29.09
CA PHE A 70 -5.01 10.17 28.99
C PHE A 70 -5.49 8.79 29.44
N ARG A 71 -6.58 8.74 30.20
CA ARG A 71 -7.13 7.50 30.76
C ARG A 71 -7.70 6.62 29.65
N ALA A 72 -7.26 5.37 29.56
CA ALA A 72 -7.81 4.39 28.62
C ALA A 72 -9.35 4.33 28.71
N GLY A 73 -10.00 4.21 27.55
CA GLY A 73 -11.46 4.18 27.42
C GLY A 73 -12.19 5.54 27.56
N THR A 74 -11.51 6.64 27.86
CA THR A 74 -12.16 7.97 27.88
C THR A 74 -12.37 8.53 26.47
N VAL A 75 -13.42 9.33 26.30
CA VAL A 75 -13.58 10.24 25.16
C VAL A 75 -13.38 11.67 25.64
N CYS A 76 -12.44 12.37 25.04
CA CYS A 76 -12.17 13.78 25.25
C CYS A 76 -12.66 14.57 24.03
N ALA A 77 -13.83 15.17 24.13
CA ALA A 77 -14.37 16.04 23.08
C ALA A 77 -13.68 17.41 23.08
N GLY A 78 -13.46 17.95 21.89
CA GLY A 78 -12.80 19.24 21.66
C GLY A 78 -11.44 19.09 20.98
N ARG A 79 -10.62 20.14 21.05
CA ARG A 79 -9.33 20.20 20.35
C ARG A 79 -8.16 20.20 21.33
N LEU A 80 -7.17 19.36 21.07
CA LEU A 80 -5.91 19.33 21.81
C LEU A 80 -4.91 20.25 21.11
N GLU A 81 -4.52 21.33 21.77
CA GLU A 81 -3.72 22.43 21.20
C GLU A 81 -2.58 22.77 22.18
N PRO A 82 -1.58 21.87 22.34
CA PRO A 82 -0.57 22.02 23.37
C PRO A 82 0.48 23.07 23.02
N ILE A 83 0.90 23.81 24.04
CA ILE A 83 1.96 24.82 23.95
C ILE A 83 3.23 24.36 24.67
N GLY A 84 4.38 24.76 24.14
CA GLY A 84 5.70 24.45 24.70
C GLY A 84 6.52 23.45 23.89
N SER A 85 7.78 23.24 24.28
CA SER A 85 8.73 22.38 23.57
C SER A 85 9.57 21.56 24.54
N GLY A 86 9.98 20.37 24.09
CA GLY A 86 10.97 19.53 24.77
C GLY A 86 12.41 19.86 24.36
N SER A 87 13.33 18.97 24.71
CA SER A 87 14.69 18.91 24.15
C SER A 87 14.93 17.56 23.48
N ALA A 88 16.00 17.44 22.69
CA ALA A 88 16.36 16.20 22.01
C ALA A 88 16.48 14.99 22.96
N GLU A 89 17.05 15.20 24.15
CA GLU A 89 17.22 14.17 25.18
C GLU A 89 15.93 13.92 25.97
N HIS A 90 15.03 14.91 25.98
CA HIS A 90 13.90 14.99 26.89
C HIS A 90 12.66 15.58 26.21
N PRO A 91 12.05 14.83 25.27
CA PRO A 91 10.86 15.28 24.59
C PRO A 91 9.66 15.42 25.55
N ILE A 92 8.67 16.20 25.15
CA ILE A 92 7.32 16.16 25.72
C ILE A 92 6.62 14.90 25.20
N THR A 93 5.86 14.20 26.04
CA THR A 93 5.12 13.00 25.61
C THR A 93 3.64 13.08 25.95
N PHE A 94 2.77 12.91 24.94
CA PHE A 94 1.35 12.63 25.09
C PHE A 94 1.14 11.12 24.90
N THR A 95 0.55 10.46 25.89
CA THR A 95 0.38 8.99 25.90
C THR A 95 -0.87 8.60 26.69
N SER A 96 -1.09 7.30 26.90
CA SER A 96 -2.20 6.78 27.69
C SER A 96 -1.78 6.18 29.04
N TYR A 97 -2.76 5.93 29.91
CA TYR A 97 -2.60 5.15 31.14
C TYR A 97 -3.86 4.35 31.48
N GLY A 98 -3.72 3.34 32.33
CA GLY A 98 -4.80 2.40 32.62
C GLY A 98 -4.89 1.29 31.58
N GLU A 99 -5.85 0.40 31.77
CA GLU A 99 -6.13 -0.73 30.89
C GLU A 99 -7.37 -0.44 30.04
N GLY A 100 -7.44 -1.03 28.84
CA GLY A 100 -8.57 -0.90 27.92
C GLY A 100 -8.20 -0.21 26.60
N PRO A 101 -9.22 0.19 25.81
CA PRO A 101 -9.04 0.86 24.52
C PRO A 101 -8.23 2.16 24.63
N LYS A 102 -7.59 2.57 23.52
CA LYS A 102 -6.90 3.86 23.45
C LYS A 102 -7.88 5.00 23.80
N PRO A 103 -7.48 6.01 24.59
CA PRO A 103 -8.30 7.20 24.82
C PRO A 103 -8.54 7.95 23.51
N ILE A 104 -9.77 8.43 23.33
CA ILE A 104 -10.20 9.13 22.12
C ILE A 104 -10.05 10.65 22.31
N ILE A 105 -9.33 11.30 21.40
CA ILE A 105 -9.37 12.75 21.20
C ILE A 105 -10.29 13.02 20.01
N GLN A 106 -11.49 13.56 20.28
CA GLN A 106 -12.51 13.78 19.27
C GLN A 106 -12.64 15.27 18.95
N GLY A 107 -12.17 15.67 17.76
CA GLY A 107 -12.05 17.06 17.31
C GLY A 107 -13.33 17.88 17.19
N ASP A 108 -14.50 17.31 17.51
CA ASP A 108 -15.82 17.96 17.54
C ASP A 108 -16.18 18.73 16.25
N GLY A 109 -15.74 18.21 15.09
CA GLY A 109 -15.93 18.89 13.82
C GLY A 109 -15.09 20.18 13.68
N GLY A 110 -14.01 20.36 14.43
CA GLY A 110 -13.02 21.41 14.16
C GLY A 110 -12.22 21.15 12.87
N GLU A 111 -11.39 22.09 12.44
CA GLU A 111 -10.43 21.87 11.33
C GLU A 111 -9.38 20.78 11.67
N TRP A 112 -9.14 20.53 12.96
CA TRP A 112 -8.23 19.52 13.48
C TRP A 112 -8.77 18.96 14.80
N ALA A 113 -8.38 17.74 15.15
CA ALA A 113 -8.55 17.22 16.50
C ALA A 113 -7.33 17.54 17.39
N VAL A 114 -6.12 17.46 16.82
CA VAL A 114 -4.86 17.85 17.47
C VAL A 114 -4.15 18.90 16.61
N HIS A 115 -3.73 20.02 17.21
CA HIS A 115 -2.96 21.06 16.54
C HIS A 115 -1.67 21.38 17.26
N LEU A 116 -0.56 21.16 16.57
CA LEU A 116 0.78 21.46 17.04
C LEU A 116 1.29 22.70 16.29
N VAL A 117 1.75 23.70 17.02
CA VAL A 117 2.22 24.97 16.45
C VAL A 117 3.62 25.25 16.97
N ASP A 118 4.61 25.23 16.08
CA ASP A 118 6.01 25.54 16.37
C ASP A 118 6.63 24.73 17.53
N ASN A 119 6.04 23.58 17.90
CA ASN A 119 6.59 22.70 18.94
C ASN A 119 7.86 22.00 18.44
N SER A 120 8.87 21.85 19.31
CA SER A 120 10.02 20.97 19.09
C SER A 120 10.08 19.86 20.15
N HIS A 121 10.61 18.70 19.75
CA HIS A 121 10.85 17.52 20.58
C HIS A 121 9.58 17.06 21.30
N LEU A 122 8.62 16.57 20.52
CA LEU A 122 7.29 16.17 20.98
C LEU A 122 6.94 14.79 20.42
N THR A 123 6.43 13.92 21.28
CA THR A 123 5.90 12.60 20.94
C THR A 123 4.41 12.52 21.27
N ILE A 124 3.60 12.09 20.31
CA ILE A 124 2.21 11.65 20.53
C ILE A 124 2.16 10.16 20.26
N GLU A 125 1.66 9.40 21.24
CA GLU A 125 1.56 7.96 21.13
C GLU A 125 0.35 7.36 21.83
N LYS A 126 -0.08 6.17 21.38
CA LYS A 126 -1.10 5.35 22.06
C LYS A 126 -2.44 6.06 22.31
N LEU A 127 -2.81 6.98 21.42
CA LEU A 127 -4.11 7.66 21.40
C LEU A 127 -4.90 7.23 20.16
N HIS A 128 -6.23 7.34 20.26
CA HIS A 128 -7.14 7.30 19.12
C HIS A 128 -7.61 8.72 18.83
N ILE A 129 -7.47 9.18 17.59
CA ILE A 129 -7.79 10.55 17.19
C ILE A 129 -8.88 10.51 16.13
N THR A 130 -9.99 11.21 16.38
CA THR A 130 -11.12 11.26 15.47
C THR A 130 -11.57 12.69 15.21
N ASN A 131 -12.16 12.95 14.05
CA ASN A 131 -12.73 14.27 13.74
C ASN A 131 -13.98 14.15 12.84
N PRO A 132 -15.05 13.50 13.34
CA PRO A 132 -16.25 13.27 12.56
C PRO A 132 -17.06 14.56 12.43
N ALA A 133 -17.76 14.70 11.31
CA ALA A 133 -18.75 15.75 11.10
C ALA A 133 -19.82 15.28 10.10
N PRO A 134 -21.01 15.89 10.09
CA PRO A 134 -22.06 15.58 9.12
C PRO A 134 -21.67 15.88 7.67
N ALA A 135 -20.77 16.86 7.46
CA ALA A 135 -20.28 17.26 6.16
C ALA A 135 -18.75 17.35 6.16
N THR A 136 -18.16 17.00 5.01
CA THR A 136 -16.72 17.13 4.78
C THR A 136 -16.31 18.60 4.67
N ALA A 137 -15.12 18.93 5.16
CA ALA A 137 -14.52 20.26 5.07
C ALA A 137 -12.99 20.12 5.03
N LYS A 138 -12.25 21.23 4.96
CA LYS A 138 -10.81 21.21 5.26
C LYS A 138 -10.63 20.67 6.68
N ARG A 139 -10.15 19.43 6.83
CA ARG A 139 -10.14 18.75 8.13
C ARG A 139 -9.03 17.73 8.28
N THR A 140 -8.50 17.64 9.50
CA THR A 140 -7.43 16.72 9.86
C THR A 140 -7.68 16.02 11.18
N GLY A 141 -7.04 14.87 11.38
CA GLY A 141 -6.86 14.29 12.71
C GLY A 141 -5.80 15.08 13.47
N ILE A 142 -4.55 15.01 12.99
CA ILE A 142 -3.42 15.78 13.50
C ILE A 142 -2.97 16.80 12.47
N GLN A 143 -2.88 18.06 12.87
CA GLN A 143 -2.24 19.11 12.11
C GLN A 143 -1.00 19.63 12.86
N TYR A 144 0.13 19.71 12.16
CA TYR A 144 1.30 20.45 12.61
C TYR A 144 1.48 21.68 11.72
N ASN A 145 1.68 22.85 12.31
CA ASN A 145 2.07 24.07 11.61
C ASN A 145 3.39 24.64 12.14
N SER A 146 4.31 24.93 11.23
CA SER A 146 5.38 25.89 11.48
C SER A 146 4.88 27.28 11.10
N THR A 147 5.06 28.28 11.97
CA THR A 147 4.67 29.67 11.68
C THR A 147 5.85 30.65 11.79
N THR A 148 6.98 30.17 12.34
CA THR A 148 8.19 30.94 12.59
C THR A 148 9.33 30.53 11.65
N ARG A 149 10.33 31.41 11.45
CA ARG A 149 11.49 31.15 10.56
C ARG A 149 12.49 30.18 11.16
N GLU A 150 12.53 30.08 12.49
CA GLU A 150 13.42 29.18 13.20
C GLU A 150 13.04 27.72 12.88
N PRO A 151 13.98 26.89 12.41
CA PRO A 151 13.73 25.48 12.22
C PRO A 151 13.23 24.81 13.51
N LYS A 152 12.40 23.79 13.35
CA LYS A 152 11.86 22.97 14.44
C LYS A 152 12.38 21.55 14.32
N ALA A 153 12.33 20.77 15.39
CA ALA A 153 12.92 19.43 15.36
C ALA A 153 12.16 18.41 16.21
N GLY A 154 12.35 17.13 15.91
CA GLY A 154 11.94 16.01 16.77
C GLY A 154 10.44 15.83 16.95
N LEU A 155 9.68 15.76 15.85
CA LEU A 155 8.27 15.38 15.87
C LEU A 155 8.14 13.86 15.72
N VAL A 156 7.52 13.20 16.70
CA VAL A 156 7.27 11.74 16.68
C VAL A 156 5.78 11.46 16.83
N LEU A 157 5.18 10.81 15.85
CA LEU A 157 3.79 10.35 15.85
C LEU A 157 3.79 8.82 15.73
N ARG A 158 3.46 8.10 16.80
CA ARG A 158 3.57 6.64 16.80
C ARG A 158 2.49 5.88 17.54
N ASP A 159 2.22 4.64 17.15
CA ASP A 159 1.23 3.78 17.80
C ASP A 159 -0.15 4.45 17.92
N LEU A 160 -0.51 5.32 16.98
CA LEU A 160 -1.79 6.02 16.96
C LEU A 160 -2.83 5.21 16.18
N GLU A 161 -4.09 5.38 16.56
CA GLU A 161 -5.21 5.11 15.68
C GLU A 161 -5.79 6.46 15.25
N ILE A 162 -6.02 6.68 13.96
CA ILE A 162 -6.58 7.92 13.44
C ILE A 162 -7.70 7.54 12.50
N SER A 163 -8.93 7.88 12.87
CA SER A 163 -10.09 7.49 12.08
C SER A 163 -11.21 8.50 12.07
N ASP A 164 -12.21 8.28 11.21
CA ASP A 164 -13.40 9.11 11.15
C ASP A 164 -13.08 10.61 11.02
N VAL A 165 -12.18 10.96 10.09
CA VAL A 165 -11.82 12.36 9.83
C VAL A 165 -12.59 12.84 8.60
N ALA A 166 -13.59 13.71 8.81
CA ALA A 166 -14.45 14.27 7.77
C ALA A 166 -13.72 15.34 6.92
N GLY A 167 -12.59 14.96 6.33
CA GLY A 167 -11.74 15.75 5.46
C GLY A 167 -12.29 15.87 4.03
N TRP A 168 -11.76 16.82 3.27
CA TRP A 168 -12.24 17.15 1.94
C TRP A 168 -11.69 16.20 0.86
N GLY A 169 -12.57 15.51 0.14
CA GLY A 169 -12.22 14.50 -0.88
C GLY A 169 -12.27 14.97 -2.33
N ASN A 170 -12.45 16.27 -2.59
CA ASN A 170 -12.62 16.81 -3.95
C ASN A 170 -11.48 17.78 -4.34
N LYS A 171 -10.68 17.45 -5.36
CA LYS A 171 -9.61 18.32 -5.91
C LYS A 171 -10.11 19.30 -6.99
N THR A 172 -11.42 19.43 -7.22
CA THR A 172 -12.02 20.35 -8.19
C THR A 172 -12.91 21.41 -7.51
N GLY A 173 -13.35 22.41 -8.28
CA GLY A 173 -14.21 23.49 -7.79
C GLY A 173 -13.53 24.48 -6.83
N ALA A 174 -14.34 25.28 -6.13
CA ALA A 174 -13.88 26.40 -5.31
C ALA A 174 -13.04 26.00 -4.08
N ASN A 175 -13.23 24.78 -3.57
CA ASN A 175 -12.54 24.26 -2.38
C ASN A 175 -11.44 23.24 -2.72
N SER A 176 -10.99 23.15 -3.97
CA SER A 176 -9.97 22.19 -4.42
C SER A 176 -8.72 22.17 -3.53
N ALA A 177 -8.26 23.34 -3.09
CA ALA A 177 -7.09 23.47 -2.22
C ALA A 177 -7.27 22.81 -0.84
N TRP A 178 -8.50 22.61 -0.36
CA TRP A 178 -8.77 21.97 0.93
C TRP A 178 -8.36 20.51 0.94
N PHE A 179 -8.35 19.86 -0.22
CA PHE A 179 -7.89 18.48 -0.34
C PHE A 179 -6.45 18.34 0.13
N ALA A 180 -5.54 19.22 -0.30
CA ALA A 180 -4.11 19.15 0.06
C ALA A 180 -3.88 19.30 1.57
N TYR A 181 -4.79 19.97 2.26
CA TYR A 181 -4.74 20.21 3.71
C TYR A 181 -5.66 19.31 4.53
N SER A 182 -6.32 18.32 3.89
CA SER A 182 -7.14 17.31 4.56
C SER A 182 -6.44 15.96 4.53
N ALA A 183 -6.29 15.35 5.71
CA ALA A 183 -5.66 14.04 5.89
C ALA A 183 -5.84 13.52 7.33
N GLY A 184 -5.56 12.25 7.59
CA GLY A 184 -5.37 11.77 8.96
C GLY A 184 -4.26 12.55 9.68
N ILE A 185 -3.08 12.67 9.05
CA ILE A 185 -1.94 13.47 9.53
C ILE A 185 -1.54 14.49 8.45
N SER A 186 -1.45 15.76 8.84
CA SER A 186 -0.97 16.85 7.98
C SER A 186 0.13 17.65 8.69
N ILE A 187 1.34 17.66 8.13
CA ILE A 187 2.47 18.47 8.58
C ILE A 187 2.68 19.59 7.57
N GLN A 188 2.56 20.84 8.03
CA GLN A 188 2.55 22.01 7.16
C GLN A 188 3.61 23.03 7.61
N ALA A 189 4.54 23.34 6.72
CA ALA A 189 5.47 24.45 6.86
C ALA A 189 5.34 25.36 5.63
N LEU A 190 4.30 26.21 5.67
CA LEU A 190 3.91 27.15 4.62
C LEU A 190 3.58 28.53 5.21
N PRO A 191 3.67 29.62 4.42
CA PRO A 191 4.17 29.69 3.05
C PRO A 191 5.71 29.72 2.97
N GLU A 192 6.25 29.42 1.78
CA GLU A 192 7.69 29.45 1.48
C GLU A 192 8.35 30.78 1.90
N GLY A 193 9.60 30.69 2.37
CA GLY A 193 10.42 31.85 2.74
C GLY A 193 9.96 32.59 4.01
N LYS A 194 8.87 32.14 4.64
CA LYS A 194 8.36 32.70 5.90
C LYS A 194 8.52 31.76 7.09
N VAL A 195 8.67 30.46 6.86
CA VAL A 195 8.70 29.45 7.93
C VAL A 195 9.88 28.48 7.79
N GLY A 196 10.44 28.03 8.91
CA GLY A 196 11.59 27.13 8.96
C GLY A 196 11.24 25.68 8.59
N TYR A 197 12.26 24.90 8.21
CA TYR A 197 12.12 23.46 7.98
C TYR A 197 12.00 22.69 9.30
N LEU A 198 11.68 21.41 9.20
CA LEU A 198 11.68 20.48 10.33
C LEU A 198 12.82 19.48 10.18
N ASP A 199 13.53 19.23 11.28
CA ASP A 199 14.60 18.24 11.39
C ASP A 199 14.17 17.09 12.32
N GLY A 200 13.90 15.91 11.77
CA GLY A 200 13.40 14.76 12.51
C GLY A 200 11.88 14.74 12.56
N ILE A 201 11.28 14.25 11.48
CA ILE A 201 9.85 13.87 11.42
C ILE A 201 9.81 12.34 11.42
N THR A 202 9.22 11.72 12.45
CA THR A 202 9.03 10.27 12.53
C THR A 202 7.55 9.95 12.65
N ILE A 203 6.99 9.23 11.68
CA ILE A 203 5.59 8.78 11.68
C ILE A 203 5.61 7.25 11.55
N THR A 204 5.32 6.52 12.62
CA THR A 204 5.49 5.06 12.61
C THR A 204 4.50 4.25 13.44
N GLY A 205 4.11 3.06 12.98
CA GLY A 205 3.22 2.18 13.76
C GLY A 205 1.79 2.70 13.89
N ASN A 206 1.35 3.62 13.01
CA ASN A 206 0.02 4.20 13.08
C ASN A 206 -0.98 3.40 12.23
N TYR A 207 -2.21 3.29 12.71
CA TYR A 207 -3.35 2.79 11.93
C TYR A 207 -4.25 3.98 11.55
N ILE A 208 -4.39 4.24 10.25
CA ILE A 208 -5.16 5.37 9.72
C ILE A 208 -6.25 4.82 8.81
N HIS A 209 -7.51 5.13 9.07
CA HIS A 209 -8.61 4.68 8.21
C HIS A 209 -9.80 5.63 8.22
N ASP A 210 -10.67 5.57 7.21
CA ASP A 210 -11.86 6.42 7.13
C ASP A 210 -11.53 7.92 7.26
N THR A 211 -10.48 8.37 6.57
CA THR A 211 -10.08 9.78 6.54
C THR A 211 -10.28 10.38 5.14
N GLY A 212 -10.99 11.50 5.06
CA GLY A 212 -11.14 12.25 3.82
C GLY A 212 -9.87 12.98 3.42
N GLY A 213 -9.62 13.10 2.11
CA GLY A 213 -8.46 13.80 1.56
C GLY A 213 -7.17 12.99 1.53
N GLY A 214 -6.93 12.07 2.47
CA GLY A 214 -5.77 11.15 2.42
C GLY A 214 -5.29 10.67 3.80
N GLY A 215 -4.19 9.91 3.80
CA GLY A 215 -3.58 9.35 5.01
C GLY A 215 -2.60 10.30 5.70
N ILE A 216 -1.38 10.43 5.13
CA ILE A 216 -0.27 11.22 5.67
C ILE A 216 0.20 12.22 4.62
N LYS A 217 0.28 13.50 4.98
CA LYS A 217 0.77 14.56 4.08
C LYS A 217 1.78 15.46 4.78
N ILE A 218 2.98 15.55 4.21
CA ILE A 218 3.98 16.57 4.56
C ILE A 218 3.94 17.63 3.46
N SER A 219 3.83 18.89 3.84
CA SER A 219 3.65 20.03 2.93
C SER A 219 4.60 21.16 3.30
N ARG A 220 5.51 21.47 2.37
CA ARG A 220 6.40 22.62 2.42
C ARG A 220 6.73 23.04 1.00
N LYS A 221 6.91 24.33 0.76
CA LYS A 221 7.43 24.86 -0.51
C LYS A 221 8.81 25.45 -0.28
N GLY A 222 9.67 25.39 -1.30
CA GLY A 222 11.02 25.96 -1.28
C GLY A 222 12.15 24.95 -1.35
N THR A 223 13.37 25.46 -1.17
CA THR A 223 14.63 24.72 -1.35
C THR A 223 15.37 24.44 -0.05
N ASP A 224 14.85 24.90 1.09
CA ASP A 224 15.33 24.56 2.43
C ASP A 224 14.55 23.36 2.97
N TYR A 225 15.02 22.17 2.62
CA TYR A 225 14.29 20.92 2.84
C TYR A 225 14.18 20.50 4.31
N HIS A 226 13.10 19.79 4.64
CA HIS A 226 13.00 18.97 5.84
C HIS A 226 14.14 17.95 5.86
N LYS A 227 14.64 17.63 7.05
CA LYS A 227 15.73 16.68 7.27
C LYS A 227 15.25 15.52 8.12
N ASN A 228 15.87 14.35 7.94
CA ASN A 228 15.61 13.17 8.76
C ASN A 228 14.11 12.81 8.81
N VAL A 229 13.47 12.76 7.64
CA VAL A 229 12.07 12.37 7.50
C VAL A 229 11.99 10.85 7.37
N TYR A 230 11.29 10.22 8.31
CA TYR A 230 11.12 8.78 8.39
C TYR A 230 9.64 8.41 8.58
N ILE A 231 9.06 7.74 7.58
CA ILE A 231 7.65 7.30 7.61
C ILE A 231 7.62 5.79 7.42
N ALA A 232 7.32 5.03 8.48
CA ALA A 232 7.45 3.59 8.41
C ALA A 232 6.44 2.78 9.22
N ARG A 233 6.11 1.56 8.78
CA ARG A 233 5.23 0.64 9.53
C ARG A 233 3.85 1.23 9.82
N ASN A 234 3.33 2.09 8.94
CA ASN A 234 1.96 2.60 9.05
C ASN A 234 1.02 1.70 8.25
N THR A 235 -0.19 1.48 8.76
CA THR A 235 -1.29 0.84 8.04
C THR A 235 -2.32 1.90 7.72
N ILE A 236 -2.55 2.16 6.43
CA ILE A 236 -3.49 3.14 5.92
C ILE A 236 -4.53 2.39 5.10
N ARG A 237 -5.81 2.49 5.45
CA ARG A 237 -6.88 1.78 4.74
C ARG A 237 -8.07 2.69 4.49
N GLU A 238 -8.73 2.53 3.36
CA GLU A 238 -10.05 3.15 3.14
C GLU A 238 -10.03 4.67 3.35
N VAL A 239 -9.05 5.36 2.74
CA VAL A 239 -8.92 6.83 2.82
C VAL A 239 -9.30 7.48 1.50
N GLY A 240 -9.95 8.64 1.56
CA GLY A 240 -10.54 9.33 0.41
C GLY A 240 -9.55 10.10 -0.47
N GLY A 241 -8.28 9.68 -0.56
CA GLY A 241 -7.25 10.38 -1.32
C GLY A 241 -5.88 9.72 -1.22
N ASP A 242 -4.83 10.54 -1.30
CA ASP A 242 -3.44 10.07 -1.32
C ASP A 242 -3.06 9.30 -0.04
N GLY A 243 -2.27 8.23 -0.17
CA GLY A 243 -1.80 7.46 0.97
C GLY A 243 -0.73 8.21 1.77
N ILE A 244 0.43 8.43 1.15
CA ILE A 244 1.56 9.17 1.74
C ILE A 244 2.12 10.17 0.73
N VAL A 245 2.13 11.45 1.09
CA VAL A 245 2.75 12.53 0.30
C VAL A 245 3.90 13.14 1.08
N VAL A 246 5.10 13.15 0.48
CA VAL A 246 6.30 13.73 1.09
C VAL A 246 6.82 14.90 0.26
N HIS A 247 6.61 16.12 0.77
CA HIS A 247 7.05 17.34 0.11
C HIS A 247 8.35 17.87 0.72
N ALA A 248 9.26 18.39 -0.09
CA ALA A 248 10.38 19.24 0.33
C ALA A 248 11.22 18.63 1.43
N SER A 249 11.68 17.40 1.20
CA SER A 249 12.50 16.63 2.14
C SER A 249 13.82 16.19 1.51
N ASP A 250 14.90 16.26 2.28
CA ASP A 250 16.23 15.77 1.92
C ASP A 250 16.38 14.32 2.39
N LYS A 251 16.53 13.40 1.42
CA LYS A 251 16.69 11.96 1.60
C LYS A 251 15.64 11.35 2.54
N PRO A 252 14.33 11.60 2.32
CA PRO A 252 13.31 10.96 3.12
C PRO A 252 13.31 9.44 2.90
N LEU A 253 13.07 8.68 3.97
CA LEU A 253 12.92 7.23 3.92
C LEU A 253 11.47 6.85 4.28
N ILE A 254 10.80 6.19 3.33
CA ILE A 254 9.43 5.71 3.45
C ILE A 254 9.45 4.19 3.31
N GLU A 255 9.18 3.45 4.38
CA GLU A 255 9.32 1.99 4.34
C GLU A 255 8.35 1.17 5.18
N HIS A 256 8.07 -0.07 4.76
CA HIS A 256 7.19 -1.00 5.48
C HIS A 256 5.77 -0.44 5.75
N ASN A 257 5.27 0.46 4.90
CA ASN A 257 3.91 0.96 5.01
C ASN A 257 2.95 0.13 4.15
N LEU A 258 1.72 -0.04 4.63
CA LEU A 258 0.59 -0.56 3.85
C LEU A 258 -0.37 0.58 3.54
N PHE A 259 -0.73 0.75 2.27
CA PHE A 259 -1.87 1.54 1.84
C PHE A 259 -2.84 0.69 1.00
N ASP A 260 -4.07 0.59 1.46
CA ASP A 260 -5.09 -0.29 0.87
C ASP A 260 -6.43 0.44 0.68
N GLU A 261 -7.18 0.06 -0.37
CA GLU A 261 -8.49 0.62 -0.72
C GLU A 261 -8.47 2.16 -0.82
N GLY A 262 -7.49 2.72 -1.52
CA GLY A 262 -7.40 4.17 -1.75
C GLY A 262 -8.59 4.72 -2.53
N GLY A 263 -9.08 5.89 -2.11
CA GLY A 263 -10.31 6.51 -2.61
C GLY A 263 -11.60 5.95 -2.00
N ALA A 264 -11.50 5.04 -1.02
CA ALA A 264 -12.62 4.40 -0.34
C ALA A 264 -12.94 4.99 1.05
N GLY A 265 -13.59 4.18 1.89
CA GLY A 265 -13.99 4.50 3.26
C GLY A 265 -15.21 5.39 3.39
N LYS A 266 -15.47 5.79 4.64
CA LYS A 266 -16.60 6.64 5.02
C LYS A 266 -16.61 8.02 4.35
N TYR A 267 -15.42 8.55 4.02
CA TYR A 267 -15.24 9.84 3.34
C TYR A 267 -14.50 9.63 2.03
N PRO A 268 -15.14 9.02 1.02
CA PRO A 268 -14.47 8.61 -0.19
C PRO A 268 -14.00 9.80 -1.02
N TYR A 269 -13.06 9.49 -1.91
CA TYR A 269 -12.62 10.42 -2.94
C TYR A 269 -13.80 10.79 -3.86
N VAL A 270 -13.83 12.05 -4.32
CA VAL A 270 -14.94 12.60 -5.11
C VAL A 270 -14.52 12.91 -6.54
N ASP A 271 -13.48 13.74 -6.76
CA ASP A 271 -13.09 14.21 -8.10
C ASP A 271 -11.66 14.80 -8.14
N GLY A 272 -11.04 14.86 -9.33
CA GLY A 272 -9.61 15.17 -9.58
C GLY A 272 -8.66 13.97 -9.74
N ASN A 273 -7.60 13.88 -8.92
CA ASN A 273 -6.64 12.76 -8.93
C ASN A 273 -6.10 12.43 -7.53
N PHE A 274 -5.60 11.21 -7.29
CA PHE A 274 -4.75 10.86 -6.15
C PHE A 274 -3.87 9.66 -6.51
N ALA A 275 -2.77 9.45 -5.80
CA ALA A 275 -1.89 8.30 -5.98
C ALA A 275 -1.60 7.61 -4.63
N GLY A 276 -0.84 6.51 -4.69
CA GLY A 276 -0.48 5.70 -3.53
C GLY A 276 0.46 6.42 -2.57
N MET A 277 1.76 6.29 -2.84
CA MET A 277 2.82 6.90 -2.04
C MET A 277 3.80 7.60 -2.96
N TRP A 278 4.09 8.89 -2.69
CA TRP A 278 4.87 9.70 -3.62
C TRP A 278 5.58 10.89 -2.98
N PRO A 279 6.77 11.29 -3.50
CA PRO A 279 7.46 12.51 -3.13
C PRO A 279 7.17 13.64 -4.14
N ILE A 280 7.35 14.88 -3.69
CA ILE A 280 7.38 16.07 -4.55
C ILE A 280 8.40 17.08 -4.01
N ASN A 281 9.08 17.78 -4.92
CA ASN A 281 10.09 18.80 -4.61
C ASN A 281 11.09 18.33 -3.54
N SER A 282 11.61 17.12 -3.63
CA SER A 282 12.47 16.48 -2.63
C SER A 282 13.82 16.06 -3.24
N VAL A 283 14.80 15.70 -2.41
CA VAL A 283 16.13 15.26 -2.87
C VAL A 283 16.32 13.80 -2.51
N ASP A 284 16.67 12.96 -3.50
CA ASP A 284 16.99 11.55 -3.31
C ASP A 284 15.99 10.75 -2.41
N PRO A 285 14.66 10.86 -2.61
CA PRO A 285 13.70 10.07 -1.83
C PRO A 285 13.82 8.56 -2.09
N VAL A 286 13.63 7.77 -1.03
CA VAL A 286 13.62 6.30 -1.07
C VAL A 286 12.31 5.76 -0.51
N PHE A 287 11.61 4.98 -1.34
CA PHE A 287 10.42 4.20 -0.98
C PHE A 287 10.76 2.72 -1.08
N GLN A 288 10.76 2.01 0.05
CA GLN A 288 11.13 0.59 0.08
C GLN A 288 10.29 -0.30 0.98
N TYR A 289 10.10 -1.56 0.62
CA TYR A 289 9.33 -2.53 1.42
C TYR A 289 7.88 -2.12 1.71
N ASN A 290 7.31 -1.22 0.89
CA ASN A 290 5.92 -0.78 1.04
C ASN A 290 4.96 -1.66 0.23
N GLU A 291 3.70 -1.57 0.60
CA GLU A 291 2.58 -2.22 -0.05
C GLU A 291 1.52 -1.18 -0.41
N VAL A 292 1.11 -1.13 -1.68
CA VAL A 292 -0.01 -0.28 -2.13
C VAL A 292 -0.98 -1.10 -2.98
N THR A 293 -2.27 -1.11 -2.60
CA THR A 293 -3.22 -2.06 -3.18
C THR A 293 -4.61 -1.49 -3.41
N ARG A 294 -5.32 -2.04 -4.41
CA ARG A 294 -6.77 -1.90 -4.62
C ARG A 294 -7.28 -0.46 -4.69
N GLN A 295 -6.47 0.48 -5.15
CA GLN A 295 -6.89 1.87 -5.34
C GLN A 295 -8.03 2.00 -6.36
N ARG A 296 -9.00 2.88 -6.04
CA ARG A 296 -10.08 3.26 -6.94
C ARG A 296 -9.59 4.19 -8.07
N PRO A 297 -10.23 4.16 -9.25
CA PRO A 297 -9.83 4.95 -10.40
C PRO A 297 -10.06 6.45 -10.18
N THR A 298 -9.18 7.25 -10.77
CA THR A 298 -9.28 8.72 -10.83
C THR A 298 -9.22 9.18 -12.28
N ILE A 299 -8.97 10.46 -12.57
CA ILE A 299 -8.93 10.95 -13.96
C ILE A 299 -7.63 10.55 -14.69
N TYR A 300 -6.50 10.50 -13.99
CA TYR A 300 -5.21 10.08 -14.57
C TYR A 300 -4.27 9.19 -13.70
N ASP A 301 -4.37 9.28 -12.37
CA ASP A 301 -3.31 8.81 -11.45
C ASP A 301 -3.58 7.40 -10.90
N SER A 302 -4.04 7.28 -9.65
CA SER A 302 -4.34 6.04 -8.91
C SER A 302 -3.26 4.95 -8.98
N THR A 303 -2.01 5.34 -9.28
CA THR A 303 -0.87 4.43 -9.33
C THR A 303 -0.39 4.11 -7.93
N ALA A 304 0.28 2.97 -7.77
CA ALA A 304 0.94 2.64 -6.52
C ALA A 304 2.02 3.69 -6.16
N TRP A 305 2.83 4.04 -7.15
CA TRP A 305 4.01 4.88 -7.01
C TRP A 305 3.95 6.07 -7.95
N ASP A 306 4.52 7.21 -7.55
CA ASP A 306 4.69 8.36 -8.42
C ASP A 306 6.02 9.08 -8.13
N CYS A 307 6.77 9.48 -9.16
CA CYS A 307 7.84 10.45 -8.99
C CYS A 307 7.43 11.80 -9.58
N ASP A 308 7.00 12.71 -8.70
CA ASP A 308 6.40 13.98 -9.07
C ASP A 308 7.46 15.08 -9.32
N GLY A 309 7.04 16.32 -9.57
CA GLY A 309 7.90 17.44 -9.95
C GLY A 309 8.84 17.95 -8.86
N GLY A 310 9.90 18.65 -9.28
CA GLY A 310 10.87 19.26 -8.37
C GLY A 310 11.85 18.29 -7.70
N ILE A 311 11.80 17.00 -8.03
CA ILE A 311 12.74 16.02 -7.47
C ILE A 311 14.15 16.27 -7.98
N LYS A 312 15.15 16.19 -7.11
CA LYS A 312 16.58 16.32 -7.45
C LYS A 312 17.32 15.02 -7.15
N GLY A 313 18.30 14.72 -8.01
CA GLY A 313 19.11 13.50 -7.89
C GLY A 313 18.34 12.29 -8.40
N THR A 314 18.02 11.37 -7.50
CA THR A 314 17.34 10.11 -7.78
C THR A 314 15.97 10.03 -7.11
N CYS A 315 15.12 9.14 -7.59
CA CYS A 315 13.80 8.86 -7.03
C CYS A 315 13.62 7.35 -7.02
N VAL A 316 13.78 6.72 -5.86
CA VAL A 316 13.97 5.26 -5.78
C VAL A 316 12.72 4.58 -5.22
N TYR A 317 12.19 3.64 -6.00
CA TYR A 317 11.21 2.65 -5.55
C TYR A 317 11.83 1.26 -5.64
N GLN A 318 12.05 0.62 -4.49
CA GLN A 318 12.66 -0.70 -4.43
C GLN A 318 12.00 -1.66 -3.43
N TYR A 319 11.97 -2.95 -3.74
CA TYR A 319 11.45 -3.97 -2.80
C TYR A 319 9.98 -3.76 -2.42
N ASN A 320 9.21 -3.01 -3.21
CA ASN A 320 7.81 -2.75 -2.92
C ASN A 320 6.92 -3.78 -3.61
N TYR A 321 5.76 -4.03 -3.01
CA TYR A 321 4.69 -4.84 -3.58
C TYR A 321 3.51 -3.95 -3.92
N SER A 322 2.86 -4.21 -5.06
CA SER A 322 1.61 -3.55 -5.38
C SER A 322 0.67 -4.48 -6.13
N HIS A 323 -0.64 -4.33 -5.90
CA HIS A 323 -1.63 -5.08 -6.66
C HIS A 323 -2.97 -4.38 -6.84
N ASP A 324 -3.59 -4.63 -7.99
CA ASP A 324 -4.97 -4.24 -8.31
C ASP A 324 -5.26 -2.73 -8.14
N ASN A 325 -4.25 -1.87 -8.29
CA ASN A 325 -4.43 -0.43 -8.31
C ASN A 325 -4.98 0.00 -9.67
N ALA A 326 -6.09 0.73 -9.68
CA ALA A 326 -6.72 1.13 -10.93
C ALA A 326 -5.78 1.91 -11.88
N GLY A 327 -4.82 2.67 -11.33
CA GLY A 327 -3.78 3.39 -12.08
C GLY A 327 -2.60 2.58 -12.55
N GLY A 328 -2.45 1.36 -12.02
CA GLY A 328 -1.30 0.49 -12.19
C GLY A 328 -0.11 0.84 -11.31
N PHE A 329 1.08 0.55 -11.80
CA PHE A 329 2.30 0.52 -11.00
C PHE A 329 2.88 1.91 -10.73
N TYR A 330 3.08 2.71 -11.78
CA TYR A 330 3.91 3.92 -11.68
C TYR A 330 3.43 5.08 -12.54
N LEU A 331 3.51 6.28 -11.98
CA LEU A 331 3.38 7.57 -12.65
C LEU A 331 4.73 8.32 -12.61
N GLY A 332 5.13 8.94 -13.71
CA GLY A 332 6.27 9.85 -13.76
C GLY A 332 5.81 11.27 -14.04
N CYS A 333 5.53 12.05 -12.99
CA CYS A 333 4.98 13.40 -13.11
C CYS A 333 5.99 14.55 -12.96
N GLN A 334 7.26 14.32 -13.28
CA GLN A 334 8.32 15.33 -13.12
C GLN A 334 8.09 16.66 -13.86
N SER A 335 7.23 16.68 -14.88
CA SER A 335 6.83 17.89 -15.64
C SER A 335 5.35 18.29 -15.49
N CYS A 336 4.64 17.72 -14.51
CA CYS A 336 3.20 17.96 -14.32
C CYS A 336 2.86 19.15 -13.43
N THR A 337 3.85 19.71 -12.72
CA THR A 337 3.61 20.64 -11.62
C THR A 337 4.24 22.00 -11.85
N GLU A 338 4.00 22.90 -10.89
CA GLU A 338 4.63 24.23 -10.85
C GLU A 338 6.14 24.19 -10.54
N PHE A 339 6.67 23.04 -10.11
CA PHE A 339 8.09 22.91 -9.76
C PHE A 339 8.98 22.68 -10.99
N PRO A 340 10.23 23.16 -10.98
CA PRO A 340 11.16 22.89 -12.06
C PRO A 340 11.40 21.39 -12.25
N ASN A 341 11.45 20.93 -13.50
CA ASN A 341 11.91 19.59 -13.82
C ASN A 341 13.45 19.56 -13.78
N HIS A 342 14.02 18.95 -12.74
CA HIS A 342 15.47 18.77 -12.61
C HIS A 342 15.99 17.49 -13.27
N LYS A 343 15.11 16.74 -13.97
CA LYS A 343 15.41 15.49 -14.67
C LYS A 343 16.02 14.46 -13.72
N ALA A 344 15.38 14.28 -12.56
CA ALA A 344 15.78 13.26 -11.62
C ALA A 344 15.70 11.88 -12.27
N THR A 345 16.63 11.00 -11.91
CA THR A 345 16.60 9.62 -12.38
C THR A 345 15.63 8.84 -11.51
N ALA A 346 14.49 8.43 -12.08
CA ALA A 346 13.60 7.51 -11.41
C ALA A 346 14.14 6.08 -11.55
N ILE A 347 14.29 5.37 -10.42
CA ILE A 347 14.83 4.02 -10.35
C ILE A 347 13.77 3.11 -9.74
N LEU A 348 13.21 2.23 -10.56
CA LEU A 348 12.23 1.22 -10.19
C LEU A 348 12.92 -0.14 -10.23
N ARG A 349 13.28 -0.69 -9.07
CA ARG A 349 14.06 -1.94 -9.01
C ARG A 349 13.59 -2.95 -8.00
N PHE A 350 13.71 -4.25 -8.32
CA PHE A 350 13.36 -5.32 -7.38
C PHE A 350 11.98 -5.16 -6.75
N ASN A 351 11.00 -4.64 -7.49
CA ASN A 351 9.60 -4.59 -7.05
C ASN A 351 8.83 -5.79 -7.62
N ILE A 352 7.72 -6.13 -6.96
CA ILE A 352 6.76 -7.12 -7.44
C ILE A 352 5.44 -6.41 -7.69
N ALA A 353 4.96 -6.45 -8.93
CA ALA A 353 3.67 -5.90 -9.33
C ALA A 353 2.75 -7.04 -9.75
N GLN A 354 1.68 -7.26 -8.99
CA GLN A 354 0.66 -8.26 -9.27
C GLN A 354 -0.56 -7.55 -9.85
N ASP A 355 -0.80 -7.74 -11.13
CA ASP A 355 -1.86 -7.08 -11.90
C ASP A 355 -1.81 -5.55 -12.02
N ASP A 356 -0.77 -4.92 -11.47
CA ASP A 356 -0.43 -3.52 -11.72
C ASP A 356 0.46 -3.35 -12.95
N CYS A 357 -0.15 -3.20 -14.12
CA CYS A 357 0.56 -3.37 -15.38
C CYS A 357 0.68 -2.11 -16.25
N ARG A 358 0.25 -0.97 -15.69
CA ARG A 358 0.39 0.35 -16.31
C ARG A 358 1.59 1.11 -15.73
N ILE A 359 2.37 1.71 -16.64
CA ILE A 359 3.41 2.69 -16.33
C ILE A 359 3.15 3.94 -17.18
N ALA A 360 2.92 5.08 -16.53
CA ALA A 360 2.77 6.38 -17.17
C ALA A 360 3.99 7.27 -16.88
N GLY A 361 5.17 6.82 -17.31
CA GLY A 361 6.46 7.42 -16.96
C GLY A 361 6.80 8.72 -17.70
N ASN A 362 6.06 9.09 -18.74
CA ASN A 362 6.25 10.31 -19.54
C ASN A 362 5.06 11.26 -19.45
N ALA A 363 4.41 11.33 -18.28
CA ALA A 363 3.26 12.19 -18.07
C ALA A 363 3.59 13.66 -18.42
N ALA A 364 2.57 14.40 -18.85
CA ALA A 364 2.72 15.75 -19.42
C ALA A 364 3.71 15.86 -20.61
N GLY A 365 4.09 14.74 -21.24
CA GLY A 365 4.98 14.72 -22.41
C GLY A 365 6.47 14.77 -22.08
N ASP A 366 6.86 14.50 -20.82
CA ASP A 366 8.28 14.46 -20.45
C ASP A 366 9.00 13.26 -21.07
N ASN A 367 9.79 13.55 -22.09
CA ASN A 367 10.61 12.55 -22.78
C ASN A 367 12.10 12.65 -22.42
N THR A 368 12.47 13.46 -21.43
CA THR A 368 13.87 13.79 -21.16
C THR A 368 14.39 13.33 -19.80
N SER A 369 13.50 13.13 -18.83
CA SER A 369 13.86 12.60 -17.51
C SER A 369 14.28 11.13 -17.61
N PRO A 370 15.40 10.71 -16.99
CA PRO A 370 15.81 9.33 -17.01
C PRO A 370 14.86 8.43 -16.20
N LEU A 371 14.52 7.27 -16.77
CA LEU A 371 13.73 6.24 -16.08
C LEU A 371 14.40 4.87 -16.23
N TRP A 372 14.79 4.28 -15.11
CA TRP A 372 15.41 2.96 -15.04
C TRP A 372 14.44 1.98 -14.40
N ILE A 373 14.03 0.97 -15.17
CA ILE A 373 13.11 -0.08 -14.74
C ILE A 373 13.90 -1.38 -14.83
N HIS A 374 14.37 -1.92 -13.71
CA HIS A 374 15.14 -3.16 -13.76
C HIS A 374 14.94 -4.15 -12.63
N ASN A 375 15.11 -5.44 -12.93
CA ASN A 375 14.97 -6.51 -11.94
C ASN A 375 13.60 -6.51 -11.22
N ASN A 376 12.53 -6.04 -11.86
CA ASN A 376 11.18 -6.14 -11.31
C ASN A 376 10.49 -7.41 -11.85
N THR A 377 9.53 -7.95 -11.10
CA THR A 377 8.62 -8.98 -11.60
C THR A 377 7.22 -8.39 -11.76
N PHE A 378 6.78 -8.24 -13.00
CA PHE A 378 5.42 -7.86 -13.36
C PHE A 378 4.64 -9.11 -13.75
N PHE A 379 3.68 -9.50 -12.91
CA PHE A 379 2.74 -10.58 -13.22
C PHE A 379 1.35 -10.00 -13.39
N CYS A 380 1.01 -9.77 -14.65
CA CYS A 380 -0.24 -9.20 -15.10
C CYS A 380 -1.22 -10.32 -15.39
N SER A 381 -1.85 -10.87 -14.35
CA SER A 381 -2.74 -12.01 -14.49
C SER A 381 -3.91 -11.71 -15.44
N SER A 382 -4.50 -10.52 -15.32
CA SER A 382 -5.69 -10.10 -16.07
C SER A 382 -5.46 -8.83 -16.90
N GLN A 383 -4.47 -8.00 -16.53
CA GLN A 383 -4.22 -6.75 -17.24
C GLN A 383 -3.27 -6.92 -18.43
N LYS A 384 -3.43 -6.05 -19.44
CA LYS A 384 -2.39 -5.88 -20.47
C LYS A 384 -1.23 -5.04 -19.93
N VAL A 385 -0.05 -5.24 -20.51
CA VAL A 385 1.06 -4.29 -20.33
C VAL A 385 0.72 -2.99 -21.06
N ASP A 386 0.68 -1.87 -20.32
CA ASP A 386 0.39 -0.53 -20.84
C ASP A 386 1.47 0.46 -20.37
N TRP A 387 2.60 0.47 -21.07
CA TRP A 387 3.79 1.22 -20.65
C TRP A 387 4.07 2.38 -21.59
N ALA A 388 4.14 3.57 -21.01
CA ALA A 388 4.70 4.76 -21.61
C ALA A 388 5.90 5.20 -20.77
N VAL A 389 7.04 5.44 -21.41
CA VAL A 389 8.29 5.83 -20.75
C VAL A 389 8.93 7.00 -21.49
N PRO A 390 9.79 7.80 -20.84
CA PRO A 390 10.51 8.88 -21.51
C PRO A 390 11.33 8.37 -22.69
N THR A 391 11.08 8.88 -23.90
CA THR A 391 11.67 8.30 -25.13
C THR A 391 13.12 8.68 -25.36
N GLY A 392 13.66 9.64 -24.60
CA GLY A 392 15.03 10.12 -24.76
C GLY A 392 16.08 9.38 -23.93
N ARG A 393 15.72 8.81 -22.77
CA ARG A 393 16.67 8.21 -21.81
C ARG A 393 16.02 7.18 -20.85
N SER A 394 15.50 6.09 -21.38
CA SER A 394 14.96 5.01 -20.53
C SER A 394 15.79 3.72 -20.64
N THR A 395 15.97 3.03 -19.52
CA THR A 395 16.61 1.71 -19.46
C THR A 395 15.62 0.71 -18.87
N ILE A 396 15.33 -0.35 -19.60
CA ILE A 396 14.43 -1.43 -19.19
C ILE A 396 15.23 -2.73 -19.25
N ALA A 397 15.60 -3.29 -18.10
CA ALA A 397 16.53 -4.42 -18.07
C ALA A 397 16.23 -5.45 -16.99
N ASN A 398 16.57 -6.72 -17.22
CA ASN A 398 16.41 -7.79 -16.23
C ASN A 398 14.99 -7.95 -15.65
N ASN A 399 13.93 -7.40 -16.26
CA ASN A 399 12.58 -7.58 -15.73
C ASN A 399 12.01 -8.93 -16.15
N ILE A 400 11.11 -9.49 -15.34
CA ILE A 400 10.16 -10.52 -15.79
C ILE A 400 8.84 -9.82 -16.08
N ILE A 401 8.36 -9.94 -17.31
CA ILE A 401 7.09 -9.38 -17.78
C ILE A 401 6.22 -10.56 -18.24
N TYR A 402 5.26 -10.94 -17.40
CA TYR A 402 4.34 -12.04 -17.67
C TYR A 402 2.91 -11.51 -17.74
N ALA A 403 2.34 -11.43 -18.94
CA ALA A 403 1.02 -10.86 -19.18
C ALA A 403 0.28 -11.51 -20.35
N PRO A 404 -1.06 -11.43 -20.43
CA PRO A 404 -1.86 -11.97 -21.54
C PRO A 404 -1.66 -11.21 -22.85
N SER A 405 -1.30 -9.93 -22.80
CA SER A 405 -1.04 -9.11 -23.97
C SER A 405 -0.30 -7.81 -23.59
N GLY A 406 0.17 -7.10 -24.60
CA GLY A 406 0.66 -5.73 -24.46
C GLY A 406 1.79 -5.43 -25.45
N THR A 407 2.01 -4.15 -25.69
CA THR A 407 3.09 -3.65 -26.54
C THR A 407 3.97 -2.73 -25.72
N LEU A 408 5.26 -3.00 -25.74
CA LEU A 408 6.25 -2.19 -25.05
C LEU A 408 6.72 -1.01 -25.92
N PRO A 409 7.04 0.15 -25.31
CA PRO A 409 7.41 1.36 -26.04
C PRO A 409 8.75 1.20 -26.76
N GLN A 410 8.84 1.67 -28.01
CA GLN A 410 10.06 1.61 -28.82
C GLN A 410 10.43 3.00 -29.33
N ALA A 411 11.63 3.45 -28.98
CA ALA A 411 12.24 4.70 -29.45
C ALA A 411 13.75 4.61 -29.30
N ALA A 412 14.51 5.45 -30.03
CA ALA A 412 15.97 5.40 -30.04
C ALA A 412 16.62 5.62 -28.67
N GLY A 413 15.98 6.38 -27.77
CA GLY A 413 16.47 6.61 -26.41
C GLY A 413 15.95 5.62 -25.37
N ILE A 414 15.31 4.52 -25.78
CA ILE A 414 14.88 3.42 -24.90
C ILE A 414 15.81 2.22 -25.13
N THR A 415 16.55 1.85 -24.09
CA THR A 415 17.41 0.66 -24.08
C THR A 415 16.70 -0.50 -23.41
N TYR A 416 16.58 -1.62 -24.11
CA TYR A 416 16.18 -2.90 -23.54
C TYR A 416 17.40 -3.81 -23.43
N ASP A 417 17.57 -4.48 -22.30
CA ASP A 417 18.64 -5.47 -22.12
C ASP A 417 18.23 -6.57 -21.14
N SER A 418 18.23 -7.82 -21.61
CA SER A 418 18.07 -8.99 -20.75
C SER A 418 16.74 -9.05 -20.00
N ASN A 419 15.63 -8.67 -20.60
CA ASN A 419 14.31 -8.92 -20.00
C ASN A 419 13.71 -10.26 -20.44
N LEU A 420 12.81 -10.81 -19.64
CA LEU A 420 12.02 -11.99 -19.96
C LEU A 420 10.58 -11.58 -20.23
N TYR A 421 10.02 -12.04 -21.35
CA TYR A 421 8.68 -11.74 -21.83
C TYR A 421 7.89 -13.03 -22.00
N TYR A 422 6.80 -13.22 -21.26
CA TYR A 422 6.03 -14.46 -21.33
C TYR A 422 4.51 -14.22 -21.32
N GLY A 423 3.74 -15.20 -21.79
CA GLY A 423 2.31 -15.06 -22.09
C GLY A 423 2.10 -14.55 -23.51
N GLY A 424 1.43 -13.40 -23.66
CA GLY A 424 1.12 -12.77 -24.95
C GLY A 424 1.84 -11.44 -25.20
N VAL A 425 2.93 -11.17 -24.48
CA VAL A 425 3.77 -9.98 -24.69
C VAL A 425 4.89 -10.30 -25.66
N SER A 426 5.07 -9.43 -26.66
CA SER A 426 6.18 -9.53 -27.62
C SER A 426 7.43 -8.84 -27.11
N ALA A 427 8.57 -9.52 -27.21
CA ALA A 427 9.87 -8.91 -26.93
C ALA A 427 10.18 -7.80 -27.96
N PRO A 428 10.66 -6.62 -27.54
CA PRO A 428 11.20 -5.62 -28.45
C PRO A 428 12.40 -6.18 -29.24
N ALA A 429 12.45 -5.93 -30.54
CA ALA A 429 13.54 -6.41 -31.40
C ALA A 429 14.93 -5.88 -30.99
N SER A 430 14.98 -4.77 -30.25
CA SER A 430 16.22 -4.19 -29.72
C SER A 430 16.78 -4.93 -28.50
N ASP A 431 16.00 -5.78 -27.83
CA ASP A 431 16.49 -6.60 -26.71
C ASP A 431 17.17 -7.86 -27.24
N ALA A 432 18.46 -7.74 -27.60
CA ALA A 432 19.24 -8.84 -28.18
C ALA A 432 19.40 -10.06 -27.25
N LYS A 433 19.07 -9.91 -25.96
CA LYS A 433 19.15 -10.98 -24.94
C LYS A 433 17.76 -11.30 -24.37
N ALA A 434 16.69 -11.00 -25.10
CA ALA A 434 15.33 -11.35 -24.69
C ALA A 434 15.19 -12.86 -24.43
N ILE A 435 14.45 -13.20 -23.39
CA ILE A 435 13.98 -14.57 -23.16
C ILE A 435 12.46 -14.58 -23.33
N THR A 436 11.94 -15.54 -24.11
CA THR A 436 10.50 -15.69 -24.37
C THR A 436 9.92 -17.01 -23.87
N ALA A 437 10.66 -17.71 -23.00
CA ALA A 437 10.24 -18.94 -22.34
C ALA A 437 9.56 -18.65 -20.99
N ASP A 438 8.84 -19.64 -20.46
CA ASP A 438 8.22 -19.57 -19.13
C ASP A 438 9.25 -19.16 -18.07
N PRO A 439 9.01 -18.11 -17.27
CA PRO A 439 9.94 -17.68 -16.23
C PRO A 439 10.15 -18.71 -15.12
N GLY A 440 9.28 -19.71 -14.98
CA GLY A 440 9.37 -20.68 -13.89
C GLY A 440 9.17 -20.03 -12.52
N LEU A 441 8.19 -19.13 -12.39
CA LEU A 441 7.77 -18.59 -11.09
C LEU A 441 7.09 -19.71 -10.27
N ALA A 442 7.39 -19.79 -8.98
CA ALA A 442 6.98 -20.91 -8.13
C ALA A 442 5.46 -21.05 -7.97
N ALA A 443 4.74 -19.94 -7.78
CA ALA A 443 3.29 -19.87 -7.66
C ALA A 443 2.80 -18.43 -7.90
N PRO A 444 2.95 -17.88 -9.12
CA PRO A 444 2.64 -16.48 -9.39
C PRO A 444 1.15 -16.18 -9.15
N GLY A 445 0.85 -14.97 -8.67
CA GLY A 445 -0.50 -14.52 -8.36
C GLY A 445 -0.99 -14.88 -6.95
N THR A 446 -0.26 -15.71 -6.20
CA THR A 446 -0.69 -16.16 -4.86
C THR A 446 -0.43 -15.15 -3.75
N ALA A 447 0.25 -14.04 -4.05
CA ALA A 447 0.63 -13.08 -3.02
C ALA A 447 -0.58 -12.34 -2.47
N THR A 448 -0.59 -12.18 -1.14
CA THR A 448 -1.62 -11.45 -0.39
C THR A 448 -1.09 -10.21 0.34
N GLY A 449 0.19 -9.90 0.14
CA GLY A 449 0.83 -8.71 0.70
C GLY A 449 2.35 -8.76 0.54
N HIS A 450 3.03 -7.69 0.94
CA HIS A 450 4.47 -7.52 0.77
C HIS A 450 5.31 -8.65 1.40
N GLY A 451 4.84 -9.21 2.52
CA GLY A 451 5.50 -10.32 3.22
C GLY A 451 5.15 -11.72 2.71
N ASP A 452 4.19 -11.85 1.77
CA ASP A 452 3.67 -13.12 1.28
C ASP A 452 3.89 -13.25 -0.23
N VAL A 453 5.15 -13.20 -0.67
CA VAL A 453 5.52 -13.18 -2.09
C VAL A 453 6.33 -14.39 -2.54
N GLU A 454 6.30 -15.47 -1.76
CA GLU A 454 7.08 -16.69 -2.02
C GLU A 454 6.81 -17.31 -3.40
N GLY A 455 5.60 -17.12 -3.93
CA GLY A 455 5.21 -17.54 -5.27
C GLY A 455 6.01 -16.89 -6.41
N TYR A 456 6.77 -15.83 -6.14
CA TYR A 456 7.61 -15.12 -7.12
C TYR A 456 9.07 -15.56 -7.14
N LYS A 457 9.45 -16.55 -6.31
CA LYS A 457 10.76 -17.21 -6.41
C LYS A 457 10.86 -18.04 -7.69
N LEU A 458 12.10 -18.29 -8.13
CA LEU A 458 12.38 -19.01 -9.37
C LEU A 458 12.59 -20.51 -9.10
N LEU A 459 11.89 -21.34 -9.85
CA LEU A 459 11.98 -22.80 -9.80
C LEU A 459 13.30 -23.32 -10.40
N ALA A 460 13.68 -24.54 -10.02
CA ALA A 460 14.74 -25.28 -10.69
C ALA A 460 14.48 -25.40 -12.20
N GLY A 461 15.47 -25.02 -13.02
CA GLY A 461 15.35 -24.99 -14.48
C GLY A 461 14.77 -23.70 -15.05
N SER A 462 14.41 -22.71 -14.20
CA SER A 462 13.98 -21.39 -14.67
C SER A 462 15.05 -20.75 -15.58
N PRO A 463 14.66 -20.22 -16.76
CA PRO A 463 15.58 -19.49 -17.64
C PRO A 463 15.95 -18.10 -17.11
N ALA A 464 15.29 -17.62 -16.05
CA ALA A 464 15.58 -16.32 -15.43
C ALA A 464 16.76 -16.37 -14.44
N LEU A 465 17.12 -17.56 -13.95
CA LEU A 465 18.20 -17.74 -12.98
C LEU A 465 19.56 -17.36 -13.57
N GLY A 466 20.23 -16.37 -12.98
CA GLY A 466 21.60 -15.95 -13.32
C GLY A 466 21.81 -15.48 -14.77
N SER A 467 20.73 -15.15 -15.49
CA SER A 467 20.75 -14.84 -16.93
C SER A 467 20.56 -13.36 -17.26
N GLY A 468 20.50 -12.50 -16.25
CA GLY A 468 20.44 -11.05 -16.37
C GLY A 468 21.79 -10.40 -16.61
N SER A 469 21.77 -9.14 -17.03
CA SER A 469 22.94 -8.27 -17.17
C SER A 469 23.25 -7.55 -15.86
N LEU A 470 24.51 -7.18 -15.65
CA LEU A 470 24.84 -6.21 -14.61
C LEU A 470 24.50 -4.80 -15.12
N VAL A 471 23.55 -4.14 -14.46
CA VAL A 471 23.09 -2.79 -14.82
C VAL A 471 23.57 -1.77 -13.78
N GLU A 472 23.74 -0.53 -14.23
CA GLU A 472 24.03 0.58 -13.30
C GLU A 472 22.91 0.68 -12.26
N GLY A 473 23.29 0.90 -11.00
CA GLY A 473 22.30 1.03 -9.93
C GLY A 473 21.51 -0.27 -9.68
N VAL A 474 22.05 -1.46 -10.00
CA VAL A 474 21.36 -2.72 -9.69
C VAL A 474 21.02 -2.85 -8.21
N GLY A 475 21.89 -2.39 -7.29
CA GLY A 475 21.72 -2.50 -5.85
C GLY A 475 22.37 -3.76 -5.28
N GLU A 476 22.46 -3.85 -3.95
CA GLU A 476 23.22 -4.92 -3.28
C GLU A 476 22.36 -6.14 -2.92
N ARG A 477 21.04 -5.98 -2.90
CA ARG A 477 20.07 -7.02 -2.52
C ARG A 477 18.87 -7.04 -3.44
N ASP A 478 18.27 -8.21 -3.58
CA ASP A 478 16.98 -8.41 -4.24
C ASP A 478 15.81 -8.14 -3.27
N TYR A 479 14.57 -8.38 -3.73
CA TYR A 479 13.36 -8.23 -2.90
C TYR A 479 13.41 -9.09 -1.62
N PHE A 480 14.00 -10.28 -1.71
CA PHE A 480 14.02 -11.31 -0.66
C PHE A 480 15.26 -11.20 0.24
N GLY A 481 16.06 -10.14 0.08
CA GLY A 481 17.28 -9.90 0.83
C GLY A 481 18.49 -10.75 0.40
N ASN A 482 18.41 -11.49 -0.71
CA ASN A 482 19.56 -12.22 -1.26
C ASN A 482 20.58 -11.23 -1.81
N PRO A 483 21.90 -11.51 -1.69
CA PRO A 483 22.93 -10.68 -2.30
C PRO A 483 22.81 -10.67 -3.82
N VAL A 484 23.05 -9.49 -4.41
CA VAL A 484 23.15 -9.30 -5.86
C VAL A 484 24.62 -9.11 -6.19
N SER A 485 25.31 -10.22 -6.37
CA SER A 485 26.74 -10.26 -6.74
C SER A 485 26.98 -11.36 -7.77
N GLY A 486 27.77 -11.09 -8.81
CA GLY A 486 28.06 -12.07 -9.86
C GLY A 486 26.91 -12.19 -10.87
N SER A 487 26.40 -13.41 -11.08
CA SER A 487 25.30 -13.69 -12.03
C SER A 487 23.97 -13.16 -11.50
N VAL A 488 23.52 -12.05 -12.08
CA VAL A 488 22.23 -11.42 -11.77
C VAL A 488 21.11 -12.23 -12.42
N SER A 489 20.04 -12.53 -11.69
CA SER A 489 18.83 -13.15 -12.21
C SER A 489 17.87 -12.09 -12.76
N ARG A 490 16.96 -12.50 -13.65
CA ARG A 490 15.87 -11.64 -14.11
C ARG A 490 14.72 -11.69 -13.11
N GLY A 491 14.04 -10.56 -12.92
CA GLY A 491 12.97 -10.39 -11.96
C GLY A 491 13.46 -10.00 -10.57
N ALA A 492 12.52 -10.02 -9.63
CA ALA A 492 12.70 -9.56 -8.26
C ALA A 492 13.49 -10.53 -7.34
N TYR A 493 13.80 -11.74 -7.83
CA TYR A 493 14.46 -12.81 -7.07
C TYR A 493 15.83 -13.16 -7.67
N ASN A 494 16.86 -13.13 -6.83
CA ASN A 494 18.25 -13.45 -7.14
C ASN A 494 18.80 -14.62 -6.31
N GLY A 495 17.97 -15.29 -5.51
CA GLY A 495 18.37 -16.43 -4.70
C GLY A 495 18.53 -17.74 -5.49
N PRO A 496 18.89 -18.84 -4.80
CA PRO A 496 18.99 -20.16 -5.43
C PRO A 496 17.61 -20.65 -5.90
N ALA A 497 17.62 -21.57 -6.87
CA ALA A 497 16.39 -22.19 -7.36
C ALA A 497 15.61 -22.90 -6.23
N VAL A 498 14.29 -22.83 -6.28
CA VAL A 498 13.39 -23.50 -5.31
C VAL A 498 12.69 -24.71 -5.95
N PRO A 499 12.25 -25.71 -5.17
CA PRO A 499 11.48 -26.84 -5.70
C PRO A 499 10.04 -26.43 -6.09
N PRO A 500 9.34 -27.23 -6.92
CA PRO A 500 7.91 -27.04 -7.18
C PRO A 500 7.07 -26.98 -5.92
N VAL A 501 6.05 -26.11 -5.91
CA VAL A 501 5.19 -25.89 -4.74
C VAL A 501 4.11 -26.97 -4.65
N VAL A 502 3.94 -27.52 -3.44
CA VAL A 502 2.74 -28.25 -3.04
C VAL A 502 2.00 -27.36 -2.04
N HIS A 503 0.82 -26.88 -2.41
CA HIS A 503 0.04 -25.97 -1.58
C HIS A 503 -0.64 -26.76 -0.45
N ASP A 504 -0.59 -26.24 0.77
CA ASP A 504 -1.19 -26.90 1.94
C ASP A 504 -2.73 -26.94 1.91
N SER A 505 -3.34 -26.07 1.10
CA SER A 505 -4.80 -25.98 0.92
C SER A 505 -5.11 -25.24 -0.39
N ILE A 506 -6.37 -25.27 -0.83
CA ILE A 506 -6.76 -24.57 -2.06
C ILE A 506 -6.68 -23.05 -1.89
N GLU A 507 -6.94 -22.55 -0.69
CA GLU A 507 -6.87 -21.13 -0.33
C GLU A 507 -5.43 -20.59 -0.43
N LYS A 508 -4.43 -21.46 -0.22
CA LYS A 508 -3.01 -21.15 -0.43
C LYS A 508 -2.57 -21.24 -1.89
N ALA A 509 -3.44 -21.75 -2.77
CA ALA A 509 -3.22 -21.82 -4.22
C ALA A 509 -3.98 -20.74 -5.00
N TYR A 510 -4.84 -19.95 -4.33
CA TYR A 510 -5.59 -18.87 -4.98
C TYR A 510 -4.66 -17.88 -5.65
N ASN A 511 -4.81 -17.70 -6.96
CA ASN A 511 -3.92 -16.88 -7.78
C ASN A 511 -4.66 -15.92 -8.72
N ASN A 512 -5.98 -15.81 -8.56
CA ASN A 512 -6.84 -14.99 -9.40
C ASN A 512 -7.96 -14.36 -8.57
N VAL A 513 -8.36 -13.13 -8.91
CA VAL A 513 -9.55 -12.47 -8.33
C VAL A 513 -10.77 -12.74 -9.21
N GLY A 514 -11.58 -13.72 -8.83
CA GLY A 514 -12.77 -14.14 -9.55
C GLY A 514 -13.99 -13.29 -9.21
N VAL A 515 -14.12 -12.87 -7.95
CA VAL A 515 -15.23 -12.08 -7.40
C VAL A 515 -14.72 -10.71 -6.94
N SER A 516 -15.38 -9.65 -7.41
CA SER A 516 -15.12 -8.27 -6.99
C SER A 516 -16.32 -7.64 -6.30
N SER A 517 -16.06 -6.57 -5.54
CA SER A 517 -17.12 -5.77 -4.92
C SER A 517 -17.76 -4.85 -5.94
N ASP A 518 -19.07 -4.67 -5.88
CA ASP A 518 -19.81 -3.66 -6.64
C ASP A 518 -19.30 -2.22 -6.39
N LEU A 519 -18.63 -1.99 -5.25
CA LEU A 519 -18.02 -0.70 -4.89
C LEU A 519 -16.63 -0.50 -5.50
N ASN A 520 -15.96 -1.58 -5.92
CA ASN A 520 -14.65 -1.54 -6.56
C ASN A 520 -14.50 -2.68 -7.58
N PRO A 521 -15.21 -2.61 -8.72
CA PRO A 521 -15.20 -3.69 -9.72
C PRO A 521 -13.84 -3.81 -10.44
N ASN A 522 -12.93 -2.84 -10.24
CA ASN A 522 -11.63 -2.80 -10.94
C ASN A 522 -10.62 -3.84 -10.44
N THR A 523 -10.84 -4.43 -9.26
CA THR A 523 -10.02 -5.52 -8.74
C THR A 523 -10.33 -6.86 -9.41
N GLY A 524 -11.37 -6.93 -10.24
CA GLY A 524 -11.82 -8.18 -10.86
C GLY A 524 -10.92 -8.65 -11.99
N GLY A 525 -10.41 -9.88 -11.87
CA GLY A 525 -9.46 -10.48 -12.82
C GLY A 525 -9.94 -11.77 -13.49
N PHE A 526 -11.23 -12.12 -13.45
CA PHE A 526 -11.73 -13.35 -14.10
C PHE A 526 -11.45 -13.36 -15.62
N SER A 527 -11.45 -12.19 -16.25
CA SER A 527 -11.10 -12.03 -17.67
C SER A 527 -10.27 -10.79 -17.93
N THR A 528 -9.53 -10.79 -19.03
CA THR A 528 -8.76 -9.64 -19.53
C THR A 528 -9.64 -8.50 -20.03
N SER A 529 -10.92 -8.77 -20.23
CA SER A 529 -11.95 -7.75 -20.51
C SER A 529 -12.44 -7.00 -19.25
N GLY A 530 -11.85 -7.33 -18.10
CA GLY A 530 -12.17 -6.75 -16.80
C GLY A 530 -13.41 -7.32 -16.13
N ARG A 531 -13.99 -8.40 -16.65
CA ARG A 531 -15.15 -9.04 -16.04
C ARG A 531 -14.75 -9.86 -14.82
N SER A 532 -15.63 -9.89 -13.83
CA SER A 532 -15.59 -10.72 -12.62
C SER A 532 -17.00 -10.97 -12.11
N TYR A 533 -17.19 -11.97 -11.27
CA TYR A 533 -18.46 -12.12 -10.55
C TYR A 533 -18.69 -10.92 -9.62
N SER A 534 -19.93 -10.46 -9.51
CA SER A 534 -20.33 -9.50 -8.48
C SER A 534 -20.54 -10.23 -7.16
N GLY A 535 -19.83 -9.83 -6.11
CA GLY A 535 -20.01 -10.36 -4.76
C GLY A 535 -21.45 -10.20 -4.27
N GLN A 536 -21.98 -8.99 -4.34
CA GLN A 536 -23.36 -8.68 -3.93
C GLN A 536 -24.40 -9.35 -4.84
N GLY A 537 -24.09 -9.56 -6.12
CA GLY A 537 -24.92 -10.34 -7.04
C GLY A 537 -25.00 -11.81 -6.65
N LEU A 538 -23.88 -12.40 -6.20
CA LEU A 538 -23.83 -13.78 -5.71
C LEU A 538 -24.49 -13.94 -4.33
N GLU A 539 -24.38 -12.95 -3.44
CA GLU A 539 -25.10 -12.94 -2.17
C GLU A 539 -26.63 -13.03 -2.38
N LYS A 540 -27.17 -12.22 -3.31
CA LYS A 540 -28.58 -12.29 -3.71
C LYS A 540 -28.97 -13.64 -4.32
N ALA A 541 -28.01 -14.36 -4.88
CA ALA A 541 -28.18 -15.70 -5.43
C ALA A 541 -27.93 -16.83 -4.39
N GLY A 542 -27.69 -16.49 -3.12
CA GLY A 542 -27.54 -17.43 -2.00
C GLY A 542 -26.10 -17.76 -1.60
N LEU A 543 -25.09 -17.22 -2.30
CA LEU A 543 -23.67 -17.41 -1.96
C LEU A 543 -23.14 -16.23 -1.16
N VAL A 544 -23.37 -16.28 0.16
CA VAL A 544 -22.96 -15.24 1.11
C VAL A 544 -21.56 -15.56 1.67
N PRO A 545 -20.61 -14.61 1.68
CA PRO A 545 -19.27 -14.81 2.23
C PRO A 545 -19.28 -15.37 3.66
N GLY A 546 -18.41 -16.35 3.92
CA GLY A 546 -18.28 -17.02 5.21
C GLY A 546 -19.43 -17.96 5.58
N ARG A 547 -20.48 -18.09 4.75
CA ARG A 547 -21.57 -19.05 4.98
C ARG A 547 -21.30 -20.39 4.31
N THR A 548 -21.82 -21.43 4.93
CA THR A 548 -21.75 -22.79 4.39
C THR A 548 -22.77 -22.97 3.26
N VAL A 549 -22.34 -23.58 2.16
CA VAL A 549 -23.19 -24.06 1.07
C VAL A 549 -22.97 -25.56 0.87
N ASN A 550 -24.05 -26.34 0.88
CA ASN A 550 -23.98 -27.77 0.59
C ASN A 550 -24.11 -27.98 -0.92
N VAL A 551 -23.11 -28.60 -1.53
CA VAL A 551 -23.08 -28.90 -2.96
C VAL A 551 -22.73 -30.36 -3.13
N LEU A 552 -23.65 -31.12 -3.74
CA LEU A 552 -23.46 -32.54 -4.02
C LEU A 552 -23.07 -33.38 -2.78
N GLY A 553 -23.50 -32.96 -1.58
CA GLY A 553 -23.19 -33.62 -0.31
C GLY A 553 -21.87 -33.21 0.35
N ALA A 554 -21.17 -32.21 -0.19
CA ALA A 554 -20.02 -31.57 0.44
C ALA A 554 -20.41 -30.19 1.00
N ASP A 555 -19.92 -29.85 2.19
CA ASP A 555 -20.09 -28.53 2.79
C ASP A 555 -18.89 -27.63 2.49
N PHE A 556 -19.13 -26.53 1.81
CA PHE A 556 -18.13 -25.53 1.44
C PHE A 556 -18.35 -24.23 2.21
N VAL A 557 -17.26 -23.53 2.58
CA VAL A 557 -17.35 -22.14 3.07
C VAL A 557 -17.17 -21.21 1.90
N TRP A 558 -18.24 -20.53 1.48
CA TRP A 558 -18.17 -19.65 0.32
C TRP A 558 -17.33 -18.40 0.61
N HIS A 559 -16.36 -18.11 -0.25
CA HIS A 559 -15.58 -16.86 -0.30
C HIS A 559 -15.00 -16.43 1.07
N PRO A 560 -13.96 -17.12 1.59
CA PRO A 560 -13.45 -16.90 2.94
C PRO A 560 -12.67 -15.58 3.14
N ARG A 561 -12.47 -14.79 2.07
CA ARG A 561 -11.77 -13.49 2.09
C ARG A 561 -12.74 -12.34 1.79
N ALA A 562 -12.30 -11.10 1.98
CA ALA A 562 -13.04 -9.95 1.44
C ALA A 562 -12.98 -9.94 -0.09
N TYR A 563 -14.01 -9.41 -0.76
CA TYR A 563 -14.02 -9.28 -2.23
C TYR A 563 -12.83 -8.45 -2.73
N GLY A 564 -12.35 -8.76 -3.93
CA GLY A 564 -11.19 -8.09 -4.51
C GLY A 564 -9.84 -8.69 -4.12
N TRP A 565 -9.82 -9.70 -3.24
CA TRP A 565 -8.67 -10.57 -3.02
C TRP A 565 -8.74 -11.82 -3.88
N THR A 566 -7.60 -12.50 -4.06
CA THR A 566 -7.59 -13.78 -4.75
C THR A 566 -8.46 -14.81 -4.00
N ASP A 567 -9.35 -15.46 -4.75
CA ASP A 567 -10.47 -16.26 -4.21
C ASP A 567 -10.70 -17.57 -4.99
N ASN A 568 -9.93 -17.79 -6.05
CA ASN A 568 -9.99 -19.00 -6.86
C ASN A 568 -8.61 -19.34 -7.42
N VAL A 569 -8.44 -20.61 -7.79
CA VAL A 569 -7.31 -21.10 -8.54
C VAL A 569 -7.64 -21.06 -10.03
N LYS A 570 -6.91 -20.25 -10.79
CA LYS A 570 -6.77 -20.41 -12.22
C LYS A 570 -5.85 -21.60 -12.51
N ALA A 571 -6.43 -22.71 -12.97
CA ALA A 571 -5.69 -23.96 -13.10
C ALA A 571 -4.54 -23.85 -14.12
N ALA A 572 -3.34 -24.17 -13.65
CA ALA A 572 -2.08 -24.15 -14.37
C ALA A 572 -1.13 -25.25 -13.87
N GLY A 573 -1.66 -26.38 -13.41
CA GLY A 573 -0.86 -27.50 -12.90
C GLY A 573 -0.54 -27.49 -11.41
N GLN A 574 -1.23 -26.66 -10.61
CA GLN A 574 -1.04 -26.61 -9.15
C GLN A 574 -1.27 -27.99 -8.52
N THR A 575 -0.49 -28.31 -7.48
CA THR A 575 -0.71 -29.49 -6.65
C THR A 575 -1.10 -29.05 -5.25
N ILE A 576 -2.22 -29.57 -4.75
CA ILE A 576 -2.85 -29.11 -3.51
C ILE A 576 -3.04 -30.30 -2.57
N ARG A 577 -2.62 -30.16 -1.32
CA ARG A 577 -2.85 -31.13 -0.25
C ARG A 577 -4.34 -31.14 0.11
N LEU A 578 -4.90 -32.34 0.22
CA LEU A 578 -6.30 -32.56 0.60
C LEU A 578 -6.41 -33.93 1.28
N GLU A 579 -6.17 -33.96 2.60
CA GLU A 579 -6.14 -35.21 3.35
C GLU A 579 -7.55 -35.64 3.78
N GLY A 580 -7.94 -36.86 3.43
CA GLY A 580 -9.23 -37.42 3.83
C GLY A 580 -9.66 -38.64 3.02
N GLN A 581 -10.79 -39.23 3.41
CA GLN A 581 -11.38 -40.41 2.77
C GLN A 581 -12.85 -40.15 2.49
N GLY A 582 -13.36 -40.66 1.37
CA GLY A 582 -14.75 -40.50 0.94
C GLY A 582 -14.98 -41.15 -0.41
N ALA A 583 -16.22 -41.20 -0.88
CA ALA A 583 -16.57 -41.84 -2.15
C ALA A 583 -16.48 -40.89 -3.35
N LYS A 584 -16.34 -39.58 -3.13
CA LYS A 584 -16.23 -38.59 -4.21
C LYS A 584 -15.47 -37.33 -3.80
N LEU A 585 -14.88 -36.68 -4.80
CA LEU A 585 -14.28 -35.35 -4.72
C LEU A 585 -15.21 -34.36 -5.42
N VAL A 586 -15.67 -33.35 -4.69
CA VAL A 586 -16.57 -32.31 -5.18
C VAL A 586 -15.80 -31.02 -5.38
N PHE A 587 -16.03 -30.35 -6.51
CA PHE A 587 -15.43 -29.07 -6.87
C PHE A 587 -16.49 -27.99 -7.00
N LEU A 588 -16.12 -26.77 -6.61
CA LEU A 588 -16.83 -25.53 -6.96
C LEU A 588 -16.02 -24.75 -7.98
N GLY A 589 -16.64 -24.29 -9.05
CA GLY A 589 -15.91 -23.57 -10.08
C GLY A 589 -16.74 -23.13 -11.27
N ALA A 590 -16.04 -22.61 -12.27
CA ALA A 590 -16.59 -22.23 -13.56
C ALA A 590 -15.57 -22.40 -14.68
N GLY A 591 -16.07 -22.63 -15.89
CA GLY A 591 -15.29 -22.61 -17.11
C GLY A 591 -15.26 -21.19 -17.70
N GLY A 592 -14.07 -20.66 -17.94
CA GLY A 592 -13.91 -19.36 -18.60
C GLY A 592 -14.28 -19.40 -20.08
N PHE A 593 -15.26 -18.63 -20.55
CA PHE A 593 -15.62 -18.37 -21.97
C PHE A 593 -16.02 -19.58 -22.83
N LYS A 594 -16.21 -20.74 -22.22
CA LYS A 594 -16.85 -21.95 -22.76
C LYS A 594 -16.85 -23.01 -21.67
N VAL A 595 -17.63 -24.07 -21.90
CA VAL A 595 -17.51 -25.32 -21.14
C VAL A 595 -16.05 -25.80 -21.15
N ARG A 596 -15.52 -26.11 -19.95
CA ARG A 596 -14.13 -26.55 -19.75
C ARG A 596 -14.10 -27.99 -19.26
N SER A 597 -13.27 -28.81 -19.91
CA SER A 597 -12.99 -30.21 -19.57
C SER A 597 -11.49 -30.37 -19.34
N GLY A 598 -11.10 -31.13 -18.32
CA GLY A 598 -9.71 -31.31 -17.94
C GLY A 598 -9.53 -32.39 -16.87
N ASP A 599 -8.35 -33.00 -16.89
CA ASP A 599 -8.03 -34.14 -16.03
C ASP A 599 -7.40 -33.67 -14.72
N PHE A 600 -8.05 -34.00 -13.61
CA PHE A 600 -7.54 -33.81 -12.25
C PHE A 600 -6.98 -35.15 -11.77
N THR A 601 -5.79 -35.12 -11.16
CA THR A 601 -5.12 -36.33 -10.67
C THR A 601 -5.08 -36.34 -9.15
N VAL A 602 -5.76 -37.31 -8.56
CA VAL A 602 -5.71 -37.63 -7.14
C VAL A 602 -4.52 -38.54 -6.89
N THR A 603 -3.65 -38.18 -5.96
CA THR A 603 -2.62 -39.07 -5.40
C THR A 603 -3.07 -39.49 -4.00
N TYR A 604 -3.12 -40.80 -3.75
CA TYR A 604 -3.46 -41.36 -2.45
C TYR A 604 -2.22 -41.51 -1.56
N THR A 605 -2.40 -41.65 -0.25
CA THR A 605 -1.31 -41.78 0.72
C THR A 605 -0.47 -43.05 0.53
N ASP A 606 -0.99 -44.06 -0.17
CA ASP A 606 -0.27 -45.28 -0.55
C ASP A 606 0.60 -45.10 -1.82
N GLY A 607 0.60 -43.90 -2.41
CA GLY A 607 1.34 -43.55 -3.63
C GLY A 607 0.61 -43.89 -4.93
N THR A 608 -0.54 -44.58 -4.88
CA THR A 608 -1.35 -44.83 -6.07
C THR A 608 -2.02 -43.54 -6.57
N LYS A 609 -2.35 -43.50 -7.87
CA LYS A 609 -2.96 -42.33 -8.51
C LYS A 609 -4.25 -42.70 -9.21
N GLN A 610 -5.20 -41.79 -9.19
CA GLN A 610 -6.43 -41.85 -9.97
C GLN A 610 -6.61 -40.54 -10.72
N THR A 611 -6.91 -40.63 -12.01
CA THR A 611 -7.24 -39.47 -12.83
C THR A 611 -8.73 -39.44 -13.11
N SER A 612 -9.34 -38.27 -13.05
CA SER A 612 -10.76 -38.08 -13.36
C SER A 612 -10.97 -36.77 -14.10
N THR A 613 -11.78 -36.83 -15.15
CA THR A 613 -12.12 -35.66 -15.97
C THR A 613 -13.22 -34.86 -15.27
N VAL A 614 -12.96 -33.57 -15.03
CA VAL A 614 -13.91 -32.61 -14.46
C VAL A 614 -14.46 -31.72 -15.58
N LEU A 615 -15.75 -31.39 -15.50
CA LEU A 615 -16.45 -30.56 -16.47
C LEU A 615 -17.13 -29.37 -15.78
N PHE A 616 -16.73 -28.14 -16.12
CA PHE A 616 -17.46 -26.94 -15.70
C PHE A 616 -18.17 -26.29 -16.87
N GLY A 617 -19.38 -25.79 -16.61
CA GLY A 617 -20.13 -24.97 -17.57
C GLY A 617 -19.39 -23.68 -17.90
N ASP A 618 -19.72 -23.06 -19.03
CA ASP A 618 -19.33 -21.67 -19.27
C ASP A 618 -19.96 -20.79 -18.19
N GLN A 619 -19.25 -19.78 -17.68
CA GLN A 619 -19.80 -18.88 -16.66
C GLN A 619 -21.16 -18.28 -17.04
N TRP A 620 -21.48 -18.17 -18.34
CA TRP A 620 -22.75 -17.62 -18.82
C TRP A 620 -23.91 -18.62 -18.78
N ASP A 621 -23.61 -19.92 -18.75
CA ASP A 621 -24.61 -20.98 -18.91
C ASP A 621 -25.61 -20.95 -17.75
N ALA A 622 -26.90 -21.06 -18.08
CA ALA A 622 -27.98 -21.14 -17.09
C ALA A 622 -28.18 -22.57 -16.56
N THR A 623 -27.55 -23.56 -17.18
CA THR A 623 -27.63 -24.98 -16.82
C THR A 623 -26.23 -25.56 -16.71
N ALA A 624 -26.06 -26.54 -15.82
CA ALA A 624 -24.80 -27.24 -15.68
C ALA A 624 -24.64 -28.29 -16.80
N PRO A 625 -23.39 -28.59 -17.22
CA PRO A 625 -23.11 -29.78 -18.02
C PRO A 625 -23.52 -31.07 -17.31
N ALA A 626 -23.62 -32.18 -18.07
CA ALA A 626 -23.99 -33.48 -17.53
C ALA A 626 -23.08 -33.91 -16.36
N GLY A 627 -23.69 -34.30 -15.24
CA GLY A 627 -22.99 -34.66 -14.00
C GLY A 627 -22.69 -33.49 -13.06
N GLY A 628 -22.96 -32.25 -13.48
CA GLY A 628 -22.82 -31.05 -12.64
C GLY A 628 -24.15 -30.48 -12.15
N VAL A 629 -24.06 -29.46 -11.31
CA VAL A 629 -25.20 -28.65 -10.82
C VAL A 629 -24.88 -27.17 -10.89
N VAL A 630 -25.91 -26.33 -11.06
CA VAL A 630 -25.78 -24.88 -10.85
C VAL A 630 -25.90 -24.62 -9.36
N VAL A 631 -24.86 -24.05 -8.75
CA VAL A 631 -24.81 -23.76 -7.31
C VAL A 631 -25.48 -22.42 -7.03
N ALA A 632 -25.18 -21.42 -7.85
CA ALA A 632 -25.83 -20.12 -7.81
C ALA A 632 -25.75 -19.46 -9.18
N ARG A 633 -26.71 -18.58 -9.45
CA ARG A 633 -26.72 -17.74 -10.64
C ARG A 633 -27.00 -16.29 -10.25
N ALA A 634 -25.98 -15.45 -10.31
CA ALA A 634 -26.16 -14.01 -10.19
C ALA A 634 -26.82 -13.46 -11.46
N THR A 635 -27.69 -12.47 -11.31
CA THR A 635 -28.41 -11.85 -12.44
C THR A 635 -27.55 -10.85 -13.22
N TYR A 636 -26.40 -10.47 -12.68
CA TYR A 636 -25.45 -9.52 -13.25
C TYR A 636 -24.01 -9.86 -12.81
N HIS A 637 -23.04 -9.16 -13.37
CA HIS A 637 -21.63 -9.32 -13.05
C HIS A 637 -20.93 -7.95 -13.02
N ASN A 638 -19.69 -7.93 -12.56
CA ASN A 638 -18.87 -6.74 -12.53
C ASN A 638 -17.98 -6.67 -13.77
N ARG A 639 -17.73 -5.45 -14.24
CA ARG A 639 -16.76 -5.18 -15.30
C ARG A 639 -15.95 -3.95 -14.94
N THR A 640 -14.64 -4.02 -15.11
CA THR A 640 -13.79 -2.82 -14.98
C THR A 640 -14.28 -1.73 -15.93
N GLN A 641 -14.11 -0.48 -15.51
CA GLN A 641 -14.60 0.65 -16.29
C GLN A 641 -13.82 0.76 -17.60
N THR A 642 -14.54 0.86 -18.73
CA THR A 642 -13.93 0.92 -20.06
C THR A 642 -13.15 2.21 -20.32
N SER A 643 -13.39 3.25 -19.51
CA SER A 643 -12.57 4.45 -19.46
C SER A 643 -12.09 4.67 -18.05
N TYR A 644 -10.78 4.79 -17.88
CA TYR A 644 -10.10 5.18 -16.65
C TYR A 644 -10.74 6.40 -15.95
N ARG A 645 -11.38 7.32 -16.72
CA ARG A 645 -11.84 8.65 -16.29
C ARG A 645 -13.22 8.77 -15.62
N ASN A 646 -14.00 7.71 -15.43
CA ASN A 646 -15.38 7.85 -14.91
C ASN A 646 -15.69 6.92 -13.72
N PRO A 647 -15.67 7.42 -12.47
CA PRO A 647 -15.90 6.61 -11.27
C PRO A 647 -17.36 6.14 -11.06
N ALA A 648 -18.31 6.45 -11.95
CA ALA A 648 -19.70 6.02 -11.81
C ALA A 648 -19.93 4.52 -12.16
N THR A 649 -20.11 3.70 -11.12
CA THR A 649 -20.65 2.31 -11.05
C THR A 649 -20.35 1.37 -12.23
N GLY A 650 -19.25 0.59 -12.14
CA GLY A 650 -18.87 -0.47 -13.09
C GLY A 650 -19.67 -1.79 -12.98
N GLN A 651 -20.97 -1.71 -12.68
CA GLN A 651 -21.87 -2.87 -12.71
C GLN A 651 -22.41 -3.05 -14.13
N THR A 652 -22.42 -4.28 -14.66
CA THR A 652 -23.02 -4.58 -15.96
C THR A 652 -24.19 -5.52 -15.79
N THR A 653 -25.33 -5.18 -16.38
CA THR A 653 -26.49 -6.08 -16.50
C THR A 653 -26.44 -6.90 -17.79
N GLU A 654 -25.25 -7.05 -18.40
CA GLU A 654 -25.06 -7.66 -19.72
C GLU A 654 -25.62 -9.10 -19.77
N SER A 655 -25.30 -9.92 -18.76
CA SER A 655 -25.77 -11.31 -18.63
C SER A 655 -25.61 -11.81 -17.19
N GLY A 656 -26.46 -12.75 -16.80
CA GLY A 656 -26.31 -13.51 -15.56
C GLY A 656 -25.17 -14.54 -15.65
N VAL A 657 -24.49 -14.75 -14.53
CA VAL A 657 -23.33 -15.65 -14.41
C VAL A 657 -23.58 -16.73 -13.36
N SER A 658 -23.10 -17.93 -13.61
CA SER A 658 -23.33 -19.12 -12.78
C SER A 658 -22.04 -19.67 -12.18
N VAL A 659 -22.12 -20.08 -10.91
CA VAL A 659 -21.12 -20.94 -10.27
C VAL A 659 -21.63 -22.38 -10.34
N PHE A 660 -20.75 -23.33 -10.67
CA PHE A 660 -21.09 -24.73 -10.86
C PHE A 660 -20.45 -25.62 -9.80
N GLY A 661 -21.14 -26.72 -9.51
CA GLY A 661 -20.64 -27.84 -8.72
C GLY A 661 -20.44 -29.06 -9.61
N TYR A 662 -19.34 -29.79 -9.42
CA TYR A 662 -19.08 -31.04 -10.13
C TYR A 662 -18.45 -32.07 -9.19
N ALA A 663 -18.82 -33.34 -9.31
CA ALA A 663 -18.25 -34.40 -8.48
C ALA A 663 -17.64 -35.51 -9.34
N VAL A 664 -16.49 -36.03 -8.92
CA VAL A 664 -15.85 -37.21 -9.50
C VAL A 664 -15.72 -38.30 -8.44
N PRO A 665 -15.84 -39.59 -8.81
CA PRO A 665 -15.72 -40.68 -7.83
C PRO A 665 -14.30 -40.74 -7.25
N LEU A 666 -14.19 -41.20 -6.01
CA LEU A 666 -12.95 -41.59 -5.35
C LEU A 666 -13.02 -43.07 -4.97
N ASP A 667 -11.88 -43.68 -4.70
CA ASP A 667 -11.83 -44.99 -4.04
C ASP A 667 -12.10 -44.79 -2.53
N PRO A 668 -13.27 -45.20 -2.00
CA PRO A 668 -13.61 -44.98 -0.61
C PRO A 668 -12.74 -45.80 0.35
N ALA A 669 -11.98 -46.78 -0.13
CA ALA A 669 -11.04 -47.54 0.70
C ALA A 669 -9.69 -46.83 0.87
N LYS A 670 -9.43 -45.73 0.15
CA LYS A 670 -8.15 -45.02 0.16
C LYS A 670 -8.26 -43.64 0.77
N THR A 671 -7.13 -43.15 1.28
CA THR A 671 -7.00 -41.79 1.80
C THR A 671 -6.31 -40.92 0.76
N VAL A 672 -6.96 -39.84 0.33
CA VAL A 672 -6.40 -38.84 -0.57
C VAL A 672 -5.25 -38.12 0.14
N ALA A 673 -4.16 -37.87 -0.58
CA ALA A 673 -3.04 -37.05 -0.11
C ALA A 673 -3.03 -35.69 -0.83
N THR A 674 -3.06 -35.70 -2.16
CA THR A 674 -3.03 -34.49 -2.98
C THR A 674 -3.94 -34.59 -4.20
N VAL A 675 -4.31 -33.43 -4.72
CA VAL A 675 -4.98 -33.26 -6.01
C VAL A 675 -4.11 -32.35 -6.88
N THR A 676 -3.70 -32.85 -8.04
CA THR A 676 -2.99 -32.07 -9.06
C THR A 676 -3.99 -31.62 -10.13
N PHE A 677 -4.03 -30.32 -10.37
CA PHE A 677 -4.91 -29.68 -11.34
C PHE A 677 -4.36 -29.87 -12.77
N PRO A 678 -5.21 -29.77 -13.80
CA PRO A 678 -4.74 -29.84 -15.18
C PRO A 678 -3.76 -28.72 -15.50
N GLN A 679 -2.86 -29.00 -16.45
CA GLN A 679 -1.99 -27.98 -17.04
C GLN A 679 -2.84 -26.89 -17.72
N GLY A 680 -2.34 -25.67 -17.72
CA GLY A 680 -3.09 -24.51 -18.19
C GLY A 680 -2.24 -23.24 -18.13
N SER A 681 -2.91 -22.11 -17.96
CA SER A 681 -2.27 -20.80 -17.80
C SER A 681 -2.81 -20.13 -16.55
N PRO A 682 -1.95 -19.53 -15.70
CA PRO A 682 -2.39 -18.75 -14.55
C PRO A 682 -2.93 -17.36 -14.95
N LEU A 683 -2.85 -16.98 -16.23
CA LEU A 683 -3.46 -15.76 -16.75
C LEU A 683 -4.98 -15.91 -16.87
N ALA A 684 -5.70 -14.80 -16.75
CA ALA A 684 -7.15 -14.69 -16.88
C ALA A 684 -7.67 -15.18 -18.25
N ASP A 685 -9.00 -15.28 -18.38
CA ASP A 685 -9.74 -15.81 -19.53
C ASP A 685 -9.90 -17.34 -19.58
N ALA A 686 -9.41 -17.97 -20.65
CA ALA A 686 -9.73 -19.35 -21.00
C ALA A 686 -9.13 -20.33 -20.00
N GLY A 687 -9.96 -21.13 -19.32
CA GLY A 687 -9.48 -22.19 -18.42
C GLY A 687 -10.40 -22.43 -17.23
N PHE A 688 -9.97 -23.32 -16.34
CA PHE A 688 -10.69 -23.62 -15.10
C PHE A 688 -10.45 -22.52 -14.06
N HIS A 689 -11.54 -22.06 -13.46
CA HIS A 689 -11.53 -21.33 -12.20
C HIS A 689 -12.11 -22.23 -11.13
N VAL A 690 -11.31 -22.62 -10.14
CA VAL A 690 -11.74 -23.51 -9.04
C VAL A 690 -11.78 -22.68 -7.76
N PHE A 691 -12.97 -22.47 -7.21
CA PHE A 691 -13.17 -21.71 -5.96
C PHE A 691 -12.87 -22.56 -4.72
N ASP A 692 -13.28 -23.83 -4.72
CA ASP A 692 -13.01 -24.75 -3.61
C ASP A 692 -13.10 -26.23 -4.09
N MET A 693 -12.57 -27.15 -3.29
CA MET A 693 -12.73 -28.59 -3.46
C MET A 693 -12.82 -29.31 -2.11
N LYS A 694 -13.69 -30.32 -1.99
CA LYS A 694 -13.90 -31.09 -0.75
C LYS A 694 -14.18 -32.55 -1.04
N ILE A 695 -13.73 -33.42 -0.13
CA ILE A 695 -14.08 -34.85 -0.13
C ILE A 695 -15.46 -35.02 0.52
N ALA A 696 -16.31 -35.86 -0.07
CA ALA A 696 -17.62 -36.21 0.46
C ALA A 696 -17.89 -37.71 0.42
N SER A 697 -18.86 -38.13 1.21
CA SER A 697 -19.36 -39.53 1.25
C SER A 697 -20.22 -39.90 0.05
#